data_AF-A0A372YMW3-F1
#
_entry.id   AF-A0A372YMW3-F1
#
_cell.length_a   1.000
_cell.length_b   1.000
_cell.length_c   1.000
_cell.angle_alpha   90.00
_cell.angle_beta   90.00
_cell.angle_gamma   90.00
#
_symmetry.space_group_name_H-M   'P 1'
#
loop_
_entity.id
_entity.type
_entity.pdbx_description
1 polymer ?
#
loop_
_entity_poly.entity_id
_entity_poly.type
_entity_poly.pdbx_seq_one_letter_code
_entity_poly.pdbx_strand_id
1 'polypeptide(L)'
;MAQSEVKKIIRQLKKNEIRVFDVPEEYENDIQIVTFERKAGLRITGKRGFDIISNSFFVKEDLIHIDVDGEERKRSVFLSFDKFDSYFDFLNGDIYDNACYAFCPFSRISISKKIDPKNLMARKAFVEDTIDDYSLSLSNEEKENYEEGRQIHKYCQQWSKKFNNCSSYDELVKVVGNYKKSKIASMVDVSFFFFQYIFADVKDKQRFSIIMEYMSSGAYPEYKIINALCSIYNPDDVMQSFNYSLGVKGTIYKHKKKLKEYICRLKNGKIEFYSKAFFDKKTHYYCEETQGYREDNKHFPITTIYRYFETFDEFISYRNGDLTYCDLSGALECDADFSNYIIDETTKLPVCTNTVATYSIKKYYHNRKFYVTQQWCNTSGSVIKEYRHSFDYFFDFVAFLKGDLSEANLLFCDGLMFLEKWNSIDFTNCKMKSSLCEKFGLKYATQEINRDLIKSFDCIEQNENETALVLQTSRNLKEEAVRKDLSTFDMSFDYKCQRVYYVSDIHLMHRIKNAGCRSKEDVIYVIQKIVDTIANDAGGLLLIDGDVASDIGIFQLFVKRLSHTLRRNTQVVFTLGNHELWSFPGFQIEQIVSKYRTILEEYGMYLLHNDLLYKEDCGLLADPNTGTHLIKYHDLCQMNETQIADRLRSARYVILGGLGFSGYNMEFNADNGIYRMTVDRDTEIKESKIFEDLYNRLRPILANKNTIILTHTPKKDWCREADPNKNYVYVSGHTHRNFFHDDGEYRVYSDNQVGYHSENPHLKTFLLDNDYDCFSDYEDGIFEVTGEQYNDFYRGKNISMTFQREVNVLYMLKKNGYYCFIHKSRSGSLTILNGGAMKKLEIQDVQYYYDNMDAMISTIKTPLDKFTSFQKRVADMVKRIGGVGTIHGSIIDIDFYNHIYVNPLDLSMTGYWASDIINKIVYPSIPALLEKNCPTIFGEYVKLLKGNGENPLAPKQQTNVAILPQMYLDTDIYKASREIKKMQKLHSNILSSWYEDTLHKKPQIELT
;
A
#
# COMPACT_ATOMS: atom_id res chain seq x y z
N MET A 1 -21.33 0.83 39.42
CA MET A 1 -20.31 -0.06 38.82
C MET A 1 -19.05 0.70 38.42
N ALA A 2 -19.11 1.78 37.63
CA ALA A 2 -17.94 2.57 37.20
C ALA A 2 -16.99 3.06 38.32
N GLN A 3 -17.50 3.58 39.44
CA GLN A 3 -16.66 3.99 40.59
C GLN A 3 -15.86 2.85 41.24
N SER A 4 -16.31 1.61 41.10
CA SER A 4 -15.58 0.44 41.61
C SER A 4 -14.39 0.10 40.73
N GLU A 5 -14.51 0.29 39.41
CA GLU A 5 -13.47 -0.06 38.43
C GLU A 5 -12.36 0.99 38.41
N VAL A 6 -12.70 2.29 38.45
CA VAL A 6 -11.71 3.38 38.58
C VAL A 6 -10.81 3.19 39.81
N LYS A 7 -11.40 2.84 40.96
CA LYS A 7 -10.63 2.54 42.19
C LYS A 7 -9.72 1.33 42.02
N LYS A 8 -10.14 0.32 41.27
CA LYS A 8 -9.34 -0.88 40.96
C LYS A 8 -8.17 -0.53 40.05
N ILE A 9 -8.37 0.24 38.99
CA ILE A 9 -7.33 0.72 38.08
C ILE A 9 -6.27 1.53 38.85
N ILE A 10 -6.70 2.50 39.67
CA ILE A 10 -5.76 3.27 40.52
C ILE A 10 -4.98 2.36 41.46
N ARG A 11 -5.61 1.32 42.03
CA ARG A 11 -4.93 0.35 42.90
C ARG A 11 -3.90 -0.48 42.14
N GLN A 12 -4.19 -0.88 40.90
CA GLN A 12 -3.28 -1.63 40.05
C GLN A 12 -2.08 -0.77 39.63
N LEU A 13 -2.31 0.48 39.22
CA LEU A 13 -1.24 1.45 38.91
C LEU A 13 -0.33 1.69 40.13
N LYS A 14 -0.90 1.87 41.32
CA LYS A 14 -0.12 2.04 42.58
C LYS A 14 0.81 0.87 42.89
N LYS A 15 0.45 -0.33 42.45
CA LYS A 15 1.23 -1.55 42.69
C LYS A 15 2.13 -1.94 41.51
N ASN A 16 2.16 -1.13 40.45
CA ASN A 16 2.80 -1.46 39.18
C ASN A 16 2.29 -2.78 38.56
N GLU A 17 1.02 -3.16 38.83
CA GLU A 17 0.38 -4.34 38.23
C GLU A 17 -0.01 -4.07 36.76
N ILE A 18 -0.23 -2.80 36.41
CA ILE A 18 -0.47 -2.30 35.05
C ILE A 18 0.35 -1.03 34.83
N ARG A 19 0.72 -0.72 33.57
CA ARG A 19 1.40 0.52 33.21
C ARG A 19 0.38 1.62 32.90
N VAL A 20 0.83 2.88 32.88
CA VAL A 20 0.01 4.02 32.48
C VAL A 20 -0.55 3.87 31.05
N PHE A 21 0.15 3.13 30.18
CA PHE A 21 -0.31 2.82 28.83
C PHE A 21 -1.36 1.71 28.75
N ASP A 22 -1.51 0.91 29.81
CA ASP A 22 -2.41 -0.24 29.87
C ASP A 22 -3.79 0.13 30.47
N VAL A 23 -4.00 1.41 30.81
CA VAL A 23 -5.31 1.92 31.25
C VAL A 23 -6.31 1.81 30.08
N PRO A 24 -7.49 1.19 30.27
CA PRO A 24 -8.48 1.09 29.21
C PRO A 24 -8.93 2.48 28.72
N GLU A 25 -9.14 2.61 27.41
CA GLU A 25 -9.47 3.88 26.73
C GLU A 25 -10.69 4.59 27.36
N GLU A 26 -11.70 3.83 27.78
CA GLU A 26 -12.92 4.34 28.44
C GLU A 26 -12.68 5.02 29.80
N TYR A 27 -11.52 4.77 30.45
CA TYR A 27 -11.14 5.35 31.74
C TYR A 27 -9.89 6.23 31.68
N GLU A 28 -9.18 6.31 30.55
CA GLU A 28 -7.90 7.02 30.42
C GLU A 28 -8.00 8.50 30.85
N ASN A 29 -9.18 9.11 30.68
CA ASN A 29 -9.43 10.52 31.00
C ASN A 29 -10.35 10.72 32.22
N ASP A 30 -10.61 9.67 33.01
CA ASP A 30 -11.32 9.83 34.28
C ASP A 30 -10.50 10.71 35.23
N ILE A 31 -11.13 11.76 35.76
CA ILE A 31 -10.44 12.79 36.56
C ILE A 31 -9.71 12.23 37.79
N GLN A 32 -10.19 11.13 38.39
CA GLN A 32 -9.53 10.52 39.54
C GLN A 32 -8.23 9.81 39.14
N ILE A 33 -8.22 9.16 37.97
CA ILE A 33 -7.03 8.51 37.40
C ILE A 33 -6.03 9.57 36.98
N VAL A 34 -6.46 10.58 36.20
CA VAL A 34 -5.62 11.70 35.77
C VAL A 34 -4.97 12.41 36.97
N THR A 35 -5.76 12.69 38.01
CA THR A 35 -5.25 13.32 39.24
C THR A 35 -4.20 12.44 39.93
N PHE A 36 -4.40 11.12 39.95
CA PHE A 36 -3.42 10.20 40.51
C PHE A 36 -2.14 10.15 39.66
N GLU A 37 -2.25 10.02 38.34
CA GLU A 37 -1.12 9.95 37.41
C GLU A 37 -0.26 11.22 37.46
N ARG A 38 -0.89 12.40 37.47
CA ARG A 38 -0.18 13.68 37.65
C ARG A 38 0.58 13.74 38.97
N LYS A 39 -0.06 13.33 40.08
CA LYS A 39 0.59 13.28 41.40
C LYS A 39 1.72 12.27 41.47
N ALA A 40 1.63 11.18 40.72
CA ALA A 40 2.64 10.13 40.65
C ALA A 40 3.77 10.43 39.65
N GLY A 41 3.71 11.53 38.90
CA GLY A 41 4.67 11.86 37.85
C GLY A 41 4.55 10.98 36.59
N LEU A 42 3.48 10.19 36.48
CA LEU A 42 3.19 9.32 35.33
C LEU A 42 2.53 10.08 34.17
N ARG A 43 2.01 11.29 34.44
CA ARG A 43 1.38 12.18 33.46
C ARG A 43 1.84 13.61 33.73
N ILE A 44 2.46 14.24 32.75
CA ILE A 44 2.93 15.63 32.84
C ILE A 44 2.06 16.50 31.94
N THR A 45 1.44 17.52 32.52
CA THR A 45 0.66 18.52 31.77
C THR A 45 1.60 19.48 31.05
N GLY A 46 1.45 19.60 29.75
CA GLY A 46 2.27 20.43 28.88
C GLY A 46 1.55 21.70 28.42
N LYS A 47 1.49 21.90 27.09
CA LYS A 47 0.83 23.06 26.46
C LYS A 47 -0.68 22.99 26.66
N ARG A 48 -1.32 24.13 26.90
CA ARG A 48 -2.77 24.24 27.04
C ARG A 48 -3.28 25.56 26.49
N GLY A 49 -4.57 25.67 26.20
CA GLY A 49 -5.06 26.91 25.61
C GLY A 49 -6.35 26.78 24.84
N PHE A 50 -6.51 27.64 23.85
CA PHE A 50 -7.65 27.65 22.94
C PHE A 50 -7.16 27.57 21.50
N ASP A 51 -7.68 26.61 20.73
CA ASP A 51 -7.46 26.53 19.29
C ASP A 51 -8.67 27.14 18.57
N ILE A 52 -8.42 28.26 17.89
CA ILE A 52 -9.44 28.97 17.13
C ILE A 52 -9.94 28.17 15.92
N ILE A 53 -9.11 27.27 15.37
CA ILE A 53 -9.46 26.51 14.16
C ILE A 53 -10.44 25.39 14.49
N SER A 54 -10.21 24.64 15.56
CA SER A 54 -11.18 23.66 16.07
C SER A 54 -12.28 24.28 16.93
N ASN A 55 -12.10 25.55 17.35
CA ASN A 55 -13.02 26.29 18.21
C ASN A 55 -13.23 25.65 19.60
N SER A 56 -12.15 25.08 20.15
CA SER A 56 -12.16 24.32 21.39
C SER A 56 -10.97 24.68 22.28
N PHE A 57 -11.13 24.51 23.59
CA PHE A 57 -10.01 24.51 24.52
C PHE A 57 -9.23 23.20 24.40
N PHE A 58 -7.92 23.22 24.65
CA PHE A 58 -7.10 22.01 24.56
C PHE A 58 -6.11 21.88 25.71
N VAL A 59 -5.74 20.64 26.01
CA VAL A 59 -4.62 20.29 26.89
C VAL A 59 -3.79 19.22 26.19
N LYS A 60 -2.48 19.43 26.13
CA LYS A 60 -1.50 18.42 25.71
C LYS A 60 -0.76 17.92 26.94
N GLU A 61 -0.71 16.60 27.12
CA GLU A 61 -0.04 15.96 28.24
C GLU A 61 0.88 14.85 27.73
N ASP A 62 1.93 14.54 28.47
CA ASP A 62 2.81 13.40 28.18
C ASP A 62 2.70 12.36 29.30
N LEU A 63 2.34 11.14 28.93
CA LEU A 63 2.36 9.98 29.80
C LEU A 63 3.77 9.38 29.80
N ILE A 64 4.29 9.06 30.98
CA ILE A 64 5.66 8.61 31.19
C ILE A 64 5.66 7.24 31.86
N HIS A 65 6.44 6.33 31.31
CA HIS A 65 6.71 5.02 31.90
C HIS A 65 8.19 4.68 31.79
N ILE A 66 8.76 4.09 32.84
CA ILE A 66 10.12 3.56 32.83
C ILE A 66 10.02 2.04 32.67
N ASP A 67 10.56 1.52 31.57
CA ASP A 67 10.59 0.08 31.30
C ASP A 67 11.53 -0.65 32.29
N VAL A 68 11.46 -1.99 32.29
CA VAL A 68 12.30 -2.87 33.13
C VAL A 68 13.80 -2.64 32.87
N ASP A 69 14.16 -2.23 31.66
CA ASP A 69 15.53 -1.95 31.23
C ASP A 69 16.03 -0.55 31.66
N GLY A 70 15.18 0.25 32.33
CA GLY A 70 15.50 1.60 32.81
C GLY A 70 15.27 2.72 31.79
N GLU A 71 14.81 2.40 30.58
CA GLU A 71 14.52 3.36 29.51
C GLU A 71 13.16 4.04 29.71
N GLU A 72 13.13 5.37 29.58
CA GLU A 72 11.93 6.19 29.70
C GLU A 72 11.15 6.23 28.38
N ARG A 73 9.91 5.74 28.39
CA ARG A 73 8.97 5.85 27.27
C ARG A 73 7.96 6.96 27.52
N LYS A 74 7.70 7.74 26.46
CA LYS A 74 6.70 8.83 26.47
C LYS A 74 5.60 8.58 25.45
N ARG A 75 4.35 8.85 25.84
CA ARG A 75 3.19 8.92 24.94
C ARG A 75 2.49 10.27 25.10
N SER A 76 2.38 11.04 24.04
CA SER A 76 1.67 12.32 24.07
C SER A 76 0.16 12.11 23.91
N VAL A 77 -0.62 12.85 24.70
CA VAL A 77 -2.08 12.82 24.77
C VAL A 77 -2.59 14.22 24.46
N PHE A 78 -3.62 14.33 23.62
CA PHE A 78 -4.28 15.59 23.28
C PHE A 78 -5.75 15.51 23.65
N LEU A 79 -6.21 16.46 24.46
CA LEU A 79 -7.58 16.54 24.95
C LEU A 79 -8.21 17.83 24.48
N SER A 80 -9.43 17.77 23.95
CA SER A 80 -10.20 18.93 23.51
C SER A 80 -11.49 19.09 24.31
N PHE A 81 -11.87 20.33 24.61
CA PHE A 81 -13.04 20.68 25.40
C PHE A 81 -13.81 21.80 24.72
N ASP A 82 -15.12 21.59 24.48
CA ASP A 82 -15.97 22.62 23.87
C ASP A 82 -16.29 23.77 24.84
N LYS A 83 -16.38 23.45 26.13
CA LYS A 83 -16.77 24.37 27.21
C LYS A 83 -15.59 24.71 28.11
N PHE A 84 -15.45 26.00 28.41
CA PHE A 84 -14.41 26.50 29.30
C PHE A 84 -14.47 25.89 30.70
N ASP A 85 -15.67 25.73 31.28
CA ASP A 85 -15.80 25.20 32.65
C ASP A 85 -15.27 23.76 32.77
N SER A 86 -15.55 22.90 31.78
CA SER A 86 -15.04 21.53 31.76
C SER A 86 -13.51 21.47 31.63
N TYR A 87 -12.95 22.34 30.78
CA TYR A 87 -11.51 22.53 30.63
C TYR A 87 -10.85 23.03 31.93
N PHE A 88 -11.46 24.04 32.56
CA PHE A 88 -11.01 24.62 33.82
C PHE A 88 -11.01 23.60 34.95
N ASP A 89 -12.11 22.85 35.10
CA ASP A 89 -12.26 21.85 36.14
C ASP A 89 -11.29 20.67 35.91
N PHE A 90 -11.05 20.25 34.65
CA PHE A 90 -10.07 19.21 34.31
C PHE A 90 -8.63 19.59 34.68
N LEU A 91 -8.27 20.86 34.54
CA LEU A 91 -6.97 21.41 34.93
C LEU A 91 -6.90 21.77 36.42
N ASN A 92 -7.96 21.55 37.20
CA ASN A 92 -8.09 22.02 38.58
C ASN A 92 -7.76 23.54 38.71
N GLY A 93 -8.11 24.32 37.69
CA GLY A 93 -7.88 25.76 37.62
C GLY A 93 -6.51 26.19 37.08
N ASP A 94 -5.60 25.28 36.73
CA ASP A 94 -4.28 25.60 36.17
C ASP A 94 -4.34 25.96 34.67
N ILE A 95 -4.96 27.10 34.39
CA ILE A 95 -5.19 27.63 33.06
C ILE A 95 -4.09 28.61 32.60
N TYR A 96 -3.08 28.89 33.40
CA TYR A 96 -2.08 29.93 33.12
C TYR A 96 -0.72 29.36 32.72
N ASP A 97 -0.33 28.22 33.31
CA ASP A 97 0.98 27.64 33.04
C ASP A 97 1.07 27.13 31.60
N ASN A 98 2.19 27.44 30.93
CA ASN A 98 2.46 27.15 29.52
C ASN A 98 1.21 27.23 28.62
N ALA A 99 0.44 28.31 28.78
CA ALA A 99 -0.86 28.47 28.16
C ALA A 99 -0.91 29.58 27.11
N CYS A 100 -1.72 29.41 26.06
CA CYS A 100 -1.98 30.46 25.08
C CYS A 100 -3.46 30.49 24.67
N TYR A 101 -4.09 31.65 24.82
CA TYR A 101 -5.50 31.90 24.47
C TYR A 101 -5.63 32.97 23.38
N ALA A 102 -4.58 33.16 22.58
CA ALA A 102 -4.62 34.08 21.46
C ALA A 102 -5.81 33.76 20.54
N PHE A 103 -6.53 34.80 20.13
CA PHE A 103 -7.77 34.72 19.34
C PHE A 103 -8.98 34.07 20.03
N CYS A 104 -8.89 33.67 21.31
CA CYS A 104 -10.05 33.19 22.05
C CYS A 104 -11.08 34.31 22.27
N PRO A 105 -12.34 34.16 21.83
CA PRO A 105 -13.40 35.11 22.12
C PRO A 105 -13.65 35.23 23.62
N PHE A 106 -13.76 36.45 24.15
CA PHE A 106 -14.07 36.66 25.58
C PHE A 106 -15.42 36.03 25.99
N SER A 107 -16.36 35.94 25.05
CA SER A 107 -17.66 35.28 25.25
C SER A 107 -17.54 33.78 25.55
N ARG A 108 -16.42 33.14 25.19
CA ARG A 108 -16.15 31.72 25.47
C ARG A 108 -15.67 31.47 26.89
N ILE A 109 -15.27 32.51 27.62
CA ILE A 109 -14.69 32.39 28.96
C ILE A 109 -15.78 32.62 30.00
N SER A 110 -15.91 31.70 30.96
CA SER A 110 -16.88 31.82 32.05
C SER A 110 -16.45 32.89 33.05
N ILE A 111 -17.15 34.03 33.07
CA ILE A 111 -16.86 35.18 33.96
C ILE A 111 -17.18 34.85 35.44
N SER A 112 -17.92 33.75 35.69
CA SER A 112 -18.30 33.30 37.04
C SER A 112 -17.11 32.80 37.87
N LYS A 113 -16.03 32.37 37.21
CA LYS A 113 -14.78 31.94 37.83
C LYS A 113 -13.87 33.18 37.89
N LYS A 114 -13.29 33.52 39.06
CA LYS A 114 -12.42 34.70 39.26
C LYS A 114 -11.12 34.59 38.43
N ILE A 115 -11.20 34.90 37.15
CA ILE A 115 -10.09 34.83 36.17
C ILE A 115 -9.54 36.24 35.95
N ASP A 116 -8.23 36.34 35.76
CA ASP A 116 -7.58 37.58 35.31
C ASP A 116 -7.45 37.57 33.77
N PRO A 117 -8.29 38.32 33.03
CA PRO A 117 -8.26 38.30 31.57
C PRO A 117 -6.98 38.90 30.99
N LYS A 118 -6.29 39.79 31.73
CA LYS A 118 -5.03 40.39 31.25
C LYS A 118 -3.92 39.36 31.27
N ASN A 119 -3.81 38.61 32.36
CA ASN A 119 -2.81 37.55 32.47
C ASN A 119 -3.08 36.42 31.47
N LEU A 120 -4.34 36.01 31.32
CA LEU A 120 -4.74 34.96 30.38
C LEU A 120 -4.38 35.29 28.92
N MET A 121 -4.50 36.56 28.53
CA MET A 121 -4.24 37.03 27.16
C MET A 121 -2.82 37.57 26.95
N ALA A 122 -1.94 37.46 27.95
CA ALA A 122 -0.59 38.03 27.91
C ALA A 122 0.28 37.32 26.86
N ARG A 123 0.28 35.99 26.84
CA ARG A 123 1.03 35.20 25.86
C ARG A 123 0.31 35.16 24.52
N LYS A 124 1.00 35.55 23.45
CA LYS A 124 0.46 35.61 22.08
C LYS A 124 0.77 34.36 21.24
N ALA A 125 1.83 33.65 21.58
CA ALA A 125 2.23 32.41 20.92
C ALA A 125 3.13 31.57 21.83
N PHE A 126 3.28 30.28 21.51
CA PHE A 126 4.27 29.41 22.10
C PHE A 126 5.64 29.57 21.46
N VAL A 127 5.69 29.85 20.16
CA VAL A 127 6.92 30.13 19.43
C VAL A 127 7.47 31.50 19.82
N GLU A 128 8.79 31.59 19.88
CA GLU A 128 9.52 32.83 20.23
C GLU A 128 10.29 33.38 19.02
N ASP A 129 10.68 32.50 18.10
CA ASP A 129 11.29 32.86 16.84
C ASP A 129 10.26 33.36 15.82
N THR A 130 10.74 34.16 14.90
CA THR A 130 10.00 34.79 13.81
C THR A 130 10.67 34.51 12.49
N ILE A 131 9.98 34.85 11.40
CA ILE A 131 10.52 34.71 10.06
C ILE A 131 11.86 35.45 9.86
N ASP A 132 12.09 36.54 10.58
CA ASP A 132 13.29 37.39 10.47
C ASP A 132 14.54 36.76 11.11
N ASP A 133 14.38 35.75 11.97
CA ASP A 133 15.51 35.05 12.61
C ASP A 133 16.25 34.12 11.63
N TYR A 134 15.69 33.94 10.43
CA TYR A 134 16.22 33.10 9.39
C TYR A 134 16.72 33.95 8.23
N SER A 135 17.95 33.69 7.81
CA SER A 135 18.57 34.44 6.72
C SER A 135 19.44 33.55 5.85
N LEU A 136 19.86 34.11 4.71
CA LEU A 136 20.87 33.48 3.87
C LEU A 136 22.19 33.27 4.64
N SER A 137 22.53 34.19 5.56
CA SER A 137 23.77 34.12 6.33
C SER A 137 23.85 32.85 7.19
N LEU A 138 25.08 32.37 7.41
CA LEU A 138 25.33 31.16 8.18
C LEU A 138 24.96 31.34 9.65
N SER A 139 24.10 30.46 10.16
CA SER A 139 23.77 30.37 11.57
C SER A 139 24.99 29.93 12.39
N ASN A 140 24.95 30.15 13.71
CA ASN A 140 26.00 29.65 14.60
C ASN A 140 26.06 28.12 14.58
N GLU A 141 24.91 27.45 14.52
CA GLU A 141 24.82 26.00 14.39
C GLU A 141 25.45 25.51 13.07
N GLU A 142 25.21 26.19 11.95
CA GLU A 142 25.84 25.85 10.67
C GLU A 142 27.37 25.98 10.74
N LYS A 143 27.88 27.01 11.44
CA LYS A 143 29.31 27.20 11.66
C LYS A 143 29.88 26.11 12.58
N GLU A 144 29.20 25.79 13.67
CA GLU A 144 29.61 24.73 14.62
C GLU A 144 29.64 23.36 13.93
N ASN A 145 28.61 23.02 13.15
CA ASN A 145 28.54 21.78 12.38
C ASN A 145 29.67 21.70 11.34
N TYR A 146 30.00 22.81 10.67
CA TYR A 146 31.12 22.87 9.75
C TYR A 146 32.47 22.70 10.48
N GLU A 147 32.62 23.24 11.68
CA GLU A 147 33.81 22.98 12.52
C GLU A 147 33.92 21.53 12.99
N GLU A 148 32.80 20.89 13.35
CA GLU A 148 32.78 19.46 13.69
C GLU A 148 33.21 18.62 12.48
N GLY A 149 32.67 18.93 11.30
CA GLY A 149 33.04 18.29 10.04
C GLY A 149 34.54 18.43 9.74
N ARG A 150 35.17 19.57 10.05
CA ARG A 150 36.64 19.73 9.99
C ARG A 150 37.41 18.78 10.91
N GLN A 151 36.91 18.52 12.11
CA GLN A 151 37.56 17.58 13.02
C GLN A 151 37.40 16.14 12.50
N ILE A 152 36.21 15.78 12.02
CA ILE A 152 35.96 14.48 11.37
C ILE A 152 36.89 14.29 10.17
N HIS A 153 37.06 15.32 9.34
CA HIS A 153 37.96 15.32 8.19
C HIS A 153 39.40 14.95 8.58
N LYS A 154 39.95 15.56 9.64
CA LYS A 154 41.30 15.21 10.15
C LYS A 154 41.41 13.75 10.56
N TYR A 155 40.38 13.19 11.20
CA TYR A 155 40.36 11.77 11.53
C TYR A 155 40.23 10.90 10.27
N CYS A 156 39.43 11.30 9.29
CA CYS A 156 39.33 10.62 8.00
C CYS A 156 40.69 10.60 7.27
N GLN A 157 41.45 11.70 7.27
CA GLN A 157 42.80 11.72 6.70
C GLN A 157 43.73 10.73 7.41
N GLN A 158 43.71 10.69 8.75
CA GLN A 158 44.54 9.76 9.53
C GLN A 158 44.19 8.30 9.26
N TRP A 159 42.90 7.97 9.18
CA TRP A 159 42.45 6.61 8.88
C TRP A 159 42.70 6.24 7.42
N SER A 160 42.43 7.13 6.46
CA SER A 160 42.70 6.88 5.04
C SER A 160 44.16 6.52 4.79
N LYS A 161 45.11 7.21 5.45
CA LYS A 161 46.54 6.84 5.43
C LYS A 161 46.78 5.41 5.93
N LYS A 162 46.16 5.01 7.05
CA LYS A 162 46.30 3.65 7.60
C LYS A 162 45.72 2.58 6.67
N PHE A 163 44.54 2.83 6.10
CA PHE A 163 43.94 1.93 5.12
C PHE A 163 44.83 1.84 3.88
N ASN A 164 45.26 2.96 3.31
CA ASN A 164 46.08 3.00 2.11
C ASN A 164 47.47 2.36 2.28
N ASN A 165 47.99 2.28 3.50
CA ASN A 165 49.26 1.60 3.79
C ASN A 165 49.12 0.08 3.98
N CYS A 166 47.90 -0.48 3.93
CA CYS A 166 47.71 -1.93 4.05
C CYS A 166 48.21 -2.65 2.79
N SER A 167 49.20 -3.53 2.98
CA SER A 167 49.86 -4.32 1.95
C SER A 167 49.50 -5.81 1.99
N SER A 168 48.71 -6.22 2.98
CA SER A 168 48.19 -7.59 3.11
C SER A 168 46.77 -7.62 3.66
N TYR A 169 46.10 -8.76 3.48
CA TYR A 169 44.76 -9.02 4.03
C TYR A 169 44.72 -8.88 5.55
N ASP A 170 45.67 -9.48 6.27
CA ASP A 170 45.72 -9.43 7.74
C ASP A 170 45.91 -8.01 8.27
N GLU A 171 46.71 -7.19 7.58
CA GLU A 171 46.85 -5.77 7.90
C GLU A 171 45.53 -5.02 7.72
N LEU A 172 44.82 -5.24 6.62
CA LEU A 172 43.52 -4.61 6.36
C LEU A 172 42.48 -5.03 7.42
N VAL A 173 42.39 -6.32 7.76
CA VAL A 173 41.51 -6.82 8.82
C VAL A 173 41.80 -6.16 10.16
N LYS A 174 43.09 -6.04 10.52
CA LYS A 174 43.52 -5.39 11.76
C LYS A 174 43.16 -3.90 11.77
N VAL A 175 43.39 -3.20 10.66
CA VAL A 175 43.05 -1.77 10.52
C VAL A 175 41.55 -1.55 10.61
N VAL A 176 40.73 -2.36 9.92
CA VAL A 176 39.27 -2.28 10.00
C VAL A 176 38.77 -2.61 11.41
N GLY A 177 39.33 -3.63 12.06
CA GLY A 177 38.99 -4.00 13.44
C GLY A 177 39.30 -2.89 14.44
N ASN A 178 40.42 -2.19 14.26
CA ASN A 178 40.77 -1.01 15.07
C ASN A 178 39.86 0.18 14.75
N TYR A 179 39.51 0.38 13.48
CA TYR A 179 38.59 1.43 13.06
C TYR A 179 37.22 1.26 13.70
N LYS A 180 36.64 0.05 13.67
CA LYS A 180 35.33 -0.27 14.27
C LYS A 180 35.25 0.03 15.78
N LYS A 181 36.40 0.08 16.47
CA LYS A 181 36.50 0.42 17.91
C LYS A 181 36.75 1.92 18.16
N SER A 182 36.96 2.70 17.11
CA SER A 182 37.25 4.13 17.22
C SER A 182 35.98 4.96 17.40
N LYS A 183 36.12 6.15 17.98
CA LYS A 183 34.99 7.08 18.21
C LYS A 183 34.29 7.53 16.93
N ILE A 184 35.00 7.54 15.79
CA ILE A 184 34.46 8.01 14.49
C ILE A 184 33.66 6.92 13.75
N ALA A 185 33.72 5.64 14.18
CA ALA A 185 33.03 4.56 13.47
C ALA A 185 31.50 4.60 13.55
N SER A 186 30.94 5.30 14.54
CA SER A 186 29.51 5.59 14.58
C SER A 186 29.10 6.71 13.62
N MET A 187 30.08 7.49 13.14
CA MET A 187 29.88 8.66 12.30
C MET A 187 30.13 8.35 10.82
N VAL A 188 31.23 7.69 10.49
CA VAL A 188 31.60 7.39 9.10
C VAL A 188 31.49 5.88 8.86
N ASP A 189 30.84 5.45 7.78
CA ASP A 189 30.80 4.02 7.45
C ASP A 189 32.16 3.58 6.91
N VAL A 190 32.59 2.37 7.24
CA VAL A 190 33.89 1.83 6.80
C VAL A 190 34.01 1.77 5.26
N SER A 191 32.89 1.70 4.53
CA SER A 191 32.87 1.77 3.06
C SER A 191 33.55 3.02 2.50
N PHE A 192 33.48 4.15 3.19
CA PHE A 192 34.21 5.37 2.82
C PHE A 192 35.71 5.06 2.60
N PHE A 193 36.34 4.37 3.56
CA PHE A 193 37.76 4.02 3.49
C PHE A 193 38.05 2.91 2.48
N PHE A 194 37.10 2.00 2.22
CA PHE A 194 37.25 1.01 1.16
C PHE A 194 37.28 1.66 -0.22
N PHE A 195 36.40 2.62 -0.50
CA PHE A 195 36.45 3.37 -1.76
C PHE A 195 37.76 4.16 -1.89
N GLN A 196 38.22 4.83 -0.83
CA GLN A 196 39.53 5.50 -0.84
C GLN A 196 40.69 4.52 -1.10
N TYR A 197 40.66 3.33 -0.48
CA TYR A 197 41.67 2.29 -0.68
C TYR A 197 41.73 1.79 -2.13
N ILE A 198 40.56 1.62 -2.75
CA ILE A 198 40.38 1.18 -4.15
C ILE A 198 40.87 2.26 -5.12
N PHE A 199 40.44 3.52 -4.93
CA PHE A 199 40.75 4.61 -5.85
C PHE A 199 42.16 5.21 -5.68
N ALA A 200 42.87 4.87 -4.59
CA ALA A 200 44.27 5.24 -4.42
C ALA A 200 45.16 4.74 -5.57
N ASP A 201 44.93 3.51 -6.06
CA ASP A 201 45.48 3.01 -7.33
C ASP A 201 44.61 1.84 -7.83
N VAL A 202 43.74 2.12 -8.81
CA VAL A 202 42.84 1.12 -9.39
C VAL A 202 43.59 0.07 -10.22
N LYS A 203 44.84 0.32 -10.63
CA LYS A 203 45.65 -0.63 -11.42
C LYS A 203 46.48 -1.58 -10.54
N ASP A 204 46.55 -1.33 -9.24
CA ASP A 204 47.30 -2.15 -8.30
C ASP A 204 46.59 -3.50 -8.06
N LYS A 205 47.17 -4.56 -8.62
CA LYS A 205 46.66 -5.94 -8.51
C LYS A 205 46.71 -6.47 -7.07
N GLN A 206 47.65 -6.00 -6.26
CA GLN A 206 47.77 -6.42 -4.86
C GLN A 206 46.62 -5.83 -4.04
N ARG A 207 46.32 -4.54 -4.19
CA ARG A 207 45.15 -3.90 -3.57
C ARG A 207 43.85 -4.57 -3.96
N PHE A 208 43.67 -4.84 -5.26
CA PHE A 208 42.52 -5.57 -5.78
C PHE A 208 42.37 -6.94 -5.10
N SER A 209 43.46 -7.71 -5.00
CA SER A 209 43.43 -9.04 -4.37
C SER A 209 43.04 -8.95 -2.89
N ILE A 210 43.61 -7.99 -2.14
CA ILE A 210 43.34 -7.78 -0.72
C ILE A 210 41.88 -7.41 -0.46
N ILE A 211 41.31 -6.48 -1.24
CA ILE A 211 39.92 -6.06 -1.04
C ILE A 211 38.95 -7.19 -1.44
N MET A 212 39.27 -7.97 -2.48
CA MET A 212 38.46 -9.12 -2.89
C MET A 212 38.48 -10.23 -1.85
N GLU A 213 39.63 -10.49 -1.23
CA GLU A 213 39.75 -11.43 -0.11
C GLU A 213 38.91 -10.95 1.08
N TYR A 214 38.96 -9.66 1.40
CA TYR A 214 38.13 -9.05 2.44
C TYR A 214 36.63 -9.20 2.17
N MET A 215 36.16 -8.90 0.96
CA MET A 215 34.75 -9.07 0.58
C MET A 215 34.31 -10.55 0.56
N SER A 216 35.24 -11.47 0.31
CA SER A 216 34.97 -12.91 0.33
C SER A 216 34.93 -13.50 1.74
N SER A 217 35.56 -12.84 2.73
CA SER A 217 35.66 -13.31 4.12
C SER A 217 34.34 -13.29 4.89
N GLY A 218 33.36 -12.49 4.45
CA GLY A 218 32.11 -12.24 5.15
C GLY A 218 32.23 -11.38 6.43
N ALA A 219 33.39 -10.78 6.69
CA ALA A 219 33.60 -9.81 7.77
C ALA A 219 32.86 -8.46 7.56
N TYR A 220 32.35 -8.25 6.35
CA TYR A 220 31.53 -7.12 5.93
C TYR A 220 30.42 -7.63 4.99
N PRO A 221 29.20 -7.04 5.01
CA PRO A 221 28.14 -7.42 4.09
C PRO A 221 28.53 -7.10 2.64
N GLU A 222 28.98 -8.09 1.89
CA GLU A 222 29.66 -7.91 0.61
C GLU A 222 28.75 -7.29 -0.46
N TYR A 223 27.45 -7.54 -0.39
CA TYR A 223 26.45 -6.99 -1.29
C TYR A 223 26.45 -5.45 -1.33
N LYS A 224 27.01 -4.77 -0.32
CA LYS A 224 27.12 -3.30 -0.28
C LYS A 224 28.13 -2.73 -1.29
N ILE A 225 29.19 -3.46 -1.64
CA ILE A 225 30.29 -2.96 -2.50
C ILE A 225 30.61 -3.90 -3.68
N ILE A 226 30.30 -5.20 -3.61
CA ILE A 226 30.73 -6.16 -4.64
C ILE A 226 30.24 -5.81 -6.05
N ASN A 227 29.02 -5.27 -6.19
CA ASN A 227 28.50 -4.81 -7.47
C ASN A 227 29.22 -3.55 -7.99
N ALA A 228 29.64 -2.67 -7.07
CA ALA A 228 30.43 -1.48 -7.40
C ALA A 228 31.81 -1.90 -7.93
N LEU A 229 32.43 -2.92 -7.32
CA LEU A 229 33.72 -3.47 -7.78
C LEU A 229 33.65 -3.98 -9.23
N CYS A 230 32.55 -4.62 -9.64
CA CYS A 230 32.35 -5.02 -11.04
C CYS A 230 32.27 -3.83 -12.02
N SER A 231 32.00 -2.63 -11.53
CA SER A 231 31.92 -1.42 -12.36
C SER A 231 33.25 -0.63 -12.34
N ILE A 232 34.10 -0.87 -11.34
CA ILE A 232 35.43 -0.25 -11.18
C ILE A 232 36.53 -1.10 -11.82
N TYR A 233 36.47 -2.42 -11.61
CA TYR A 233 37.39 -3.42 -12.13
C TYR A 233 36.73 -4.25 -13.24
N ASN A 234 37.51 -5.08 -13.94
CA ASN A 234 36.95 -6.05 -14.88
C ASN A 234 35.99 -7.02 -14.16
N PRO A 235 34.72 -7.12 -14.58
CA PRO A 235 33.73 -8.00 -13.95
C PRO A 235 34.16 -9.47 -13.86
N ASP A 236 34.91 -9.98 -14.85
CA ASP A 236 35.36 -11.37 -14.87
C ASP A 236 36.45 -11.63 -13.81
N ASP A 237 37.36 -10.68 -13.63
CA ASP A 237 38.40 -10.76 -12.59
C ASP A 237 37.77 -10.72 -11.19
N VAL A 238 36.74 -9.89 -11.00
CA VAL A 238 35.96 -9.84 -9.75
C VAL A 238 35.28 -11.18 -9.49
N MET A 239 34.63 -11.77 -10.51
CA MET A 239 33.98 -13.08 -10.38
C MET A 239 34.97 -14.20 -10.05
N GLN A 240 36.15 -14.18 -10.68
CA GLN A 240 37.21 -15.17 -10.45
C GLN A 240 37.76 -15.07 -9.03
N SER A 241 37.96 -13.84 -8.53
CA SER A 241 38.49 -13.58 -7.19
C SER A 241 37.46 -13.72 -6.07
N PHE A 242 36.15 -13.77 -6.39
CA PHE A 242 35.08 -13.84 -5.38
C PHE A 242 34.94 -15.26 -4.79
N ASN A 243 35.72 -15.53 -3.75
CA ASN A 243 35.77 -16.81 -3.06
C ASN A 243 34.91 -16.87 -1.78
N TYR A 244 33.66 -16.38 -1.87
CA TYR A 244 32.74 -16.43 -0.74
C TYR A 244 32.44 -17.88 -0.32
N SER A 245 32.62 -18.18 0.97
CA SER A 245 32.54 -19.56 1.51
C SER A 245 31.78 -19.69 2.84
N LEU A 246 31.16 -18.61 3.33
CA LEU A 246 30.39 -18.65 4.58
C LEU A 246 28.95 -19.16 4.38
N GLY A 247 28.48 -19.96 5.34
CA GLY A 247 27.11 -20.48 5.41
C GLY A 247 26.91 -21.82 4.71
N VAL A 248 25.65 -22.29 4.66
CA VAL A 248 25.29 -23.54 3.99
C VAL A 248 25.47 -23.43 2.47
N LYS A 249 25.68 -24.56 1.78
CA LYS A 249 25.92 -24.61 0.32
C LYS A 249 24.93 -23.78 -0.50
N GLY A 250 23.65 -23.77 -0.11
CA GLY A 250 22.60 -22.98 -0.77
C GLY A 250 22.82 -21.46 -0.64
N THR A 251 23.28 -20.99 0.51
CA THR A 251 23.63 -19.58 0.74
C THR A 251 24.82 -19.19 -0.14
N ILE A 252 25.92 -19.95 -0.08
CA ILE A 252 27.12 -19.71 -0.91
C ILE A 252 26.76 -19.65 -2.40
N TYR A 253 25.95 -20.61 -2.87
CA TYR A 253 25.47 -20.63 -4.25
C TYR A 253 24.65 -19.37 -4.59
N LYS A 254 23.76 -18.92 -3.68
CA LYS A 254 22.95 -17.72 -3.88
C LYS A 254 23.80 -16.46 -4.02
N HIS A 255 24.84 -16.26 -3.21
CA HIS A 255 25.73 -15.11 -3.32
C HIS A 255 26.49 -15.11 -4.67
N LYS A 256 27.09 -16.24 -5.05
CA LYS A 256 27.79 -16.38 -6.35
C LYS A 256 26.84 -16.23 -7.54
N LYS A 257 25.62 -16.76 -7.45
CA LYS A 257 24.59 -16.63 -8.49
C LYS A 257 24.17 -15.17 -8.68
N LYS A 258 23.91 -14.44 -7.59
CA LYS A 258 23.56 -13.02 -7.65
C LYS A 258 24.63 -12.17 -8.33
N LEU A 259 25.91 -12.40 -8.00
CA LEU A 259 27.01 -11.69 -8.64
C LEU A 259 27.07 -12.00 -10.15
N LYS A 260 26.93 -13.28 -10.55
CA LYS A 260 26.85 -13.67 -11.97
C LYS A 260 25.69 -12.99 -12.70
N GLU A 261 24.52 -12.93 -12.08
CA GLU A 261 23.34 -12.26 -12.64
C GLU A 261 23.59 -10.77 -12.84
N TYR A 262 24.20 -10.10 -11.86
CA TYR A 262 24.61 -8.70 -11.96
C TYR A 262 25.60 -8.48 -13.12
N ILE A 263 26.67 -9.28 -13.19
CA ILE A 263 27.70 -9.18 -14.24
C ILE A 263 27.09 -9.39 -15.63
N CYS A 264 26.19 -10.37 -15.78
CA CYS A 264 25.49 -10.61 -17.04
C CYS A 264 24.69 -9.38 -17.48
N ARG A 265 23.97 -8.73 -16.55
CA ARG A 265 23.22 -7.50 -16.85
C ARG A 265 24.12 -6.33 -17.20
N LEU A 266 25.20 -6.15 -16.44
CA LEU A 266 26.19 -5.11 -16.68
C LEU A 266 26.79 -5.23 -18.09
N LYS A 267 27.24 -6.43 -18.46
CA LYS A 267 27.81 -6.72 -19.78
C LYS A 267 26.82 -6.54 -20.94
N ASN A 268 25.54 -6.81 -20.67
CA ASN A 268 24.46 -6.67 -21.67
C ASN A 268 23.89 -5.25 -21.74
N GLY A 269 24.47 -4.26 -21.04
CA GLY A 269 23.96 -2.89 -21.04
C GLY A 269 22.59 -2.71 -20.37
N LYS A 270 22.15 -3.66 -19.55
CA LYS A 270 20.83 -3.63 -18.86
C LYS A 270 20.87 -2.87 -17.52
N ILE A 271 21.91 -2.08 -17.31
CA ILE A 271 22.10 -1.25 -16.13
C ILE A 271 22.38 0.17 -16.60
N GLU A 272 21.48 1.09 -16.30
CA GLU A 272 21.65 2.52 -16.56
C GLU A 272 22.34 3.18 -15.37
N PHE A 273 23.35 4.01 -15.62
CA PHE A 273 24.09 4.72 -14.59
C PHE A 273 23.78 6.20 -14.63
N TYR A 274 23.55 6.77 -13.44
CA TYR A 274 23.34 8.20 -13.23
C TYR A 274 24.32 8.68 -12.18
N SER A 275 24.94 9.83 -12.43
CA SER A 275 25.94 10.40 -11.54
C SER A 275 25.47 11.76 -11.04
N LYS A 276 25.68 12.00 -9.75
CA LYS A 276 25.48 13.29 -9.10
C LYS A 276 26.67 13.54 -8.18
N ALA A 277 27.00 14.81 -7.97
CA ALA A 277 28.10 15.17 -7.10
C ALA A 277 27.63 16.05 -5.94
N PHE A 278 28.38 16.05 -4.84
CA PHE A 278 28.08 16.91 -3.69
C PHE A 278 29.29 17.09 -2.79
N PHE A 279 29.27 18.14 -1.97
CA PHE A 279 30.17 18.27 -0.83
C PHE A 279 29.59 17.54 0.39
N ASP A 280 30.27 16.51 0.87
CA ASP A 280 29.86 15.78 2.07
C ASP A 280 30.14 16.62 3.33
N LYS A 281 29.10 17.28 3.84
CA LYS A 281 29.15 18.12 5.05
C LYS A 281 29.71 17.39 6.28
N LYS A 282 29.65 16.06 6.32
CA LYS A 282 30.13 15.28 7.47
C LYS A 282 31.63 15.00 7.38
N THR A 283 32.12 14.59 6.22
CA THR A 283 33.52 14.20 6.03
C THR A 283 34.40 15.31 5.45
N HIS A 284 33.79 16.37 4.93
CA HIS A 284 34.41 17.46 4.18
C HIS A 284 35.17 16.99 2.94
N TYR A 285 34.66 15.96 2.27
CA TYR A 285 35.15 15.53 0.95
C TYR A 285 34.16 15.96 -0.13
N TYR A 286 34.68 16.32 -1.30
CA TYR A 286 33.87 16.40 -2.51
C TYR A 286 33.64 14.98 -3.01
N CYS A 287 32.40 14.65 -3.38
CA CYS A 287 32.00 13.29 -3.69
C CYS A 287 31.26 13.23 -5.03
N GLU A 288 31.67 12.32 -5.90
CA GLU A 288 30.86 11.82 -7.02
C GLU A 288 30.16 10.54 -6.57
N GLU A 289 28.83 10.54 -6.60
CA GLU A 289 27.99 9.37 -6.37
C GLU A 289 27.41 8.89 -7.71
N THR A 290 27.80 7.70 -8.13
CA THR A 290 27.27 7.05 -9.34
C THR A 290 26.36 5.89 -8.95
N GLN A 291 25.10 5.96 -9.35
CA GLN A 291 24.05 4.99 -9.04
C GLN A 291 23.68 4.18 -10.27
N GLY A 292 23.66 2.86 -10.16
CA GLY A 292 23.25 1.94 -11.23
C GLY A 292 21.84 1.39 -11.01
N TYR A 293 20.96 1.54 -11.99
CA TYR A 293 19.57 1.10 -11.95
C TYR A 293 19.30 0.02 -12.99
N ARG A 294 18.36 -0.87 -12.69
CA ARG A 294 17.90 -1.83 -13.69
C ARG A 294 16.91 -1.14 -14.62
N GLU A 295 16.92 -1.54 -15.89
CA GLU A 295 15.93 -1.12 -16.88
C GLU A 295 14.49 -1.33 -16.40
N ASP A 296 14.22 -2.46 -15.74
CA ASP A 296 12.90 -2.84 -15.21
C ASP A 296 12.62 -2.33 -13.78
N ASN A 297 13.56 -1.61 -13.16
CA ASN A 297 13.37 -1.00 -11.84
C ASN A 297 14.27 0.23 -11.68
N LYS A 298 13.71 1.40 -12.03
CA LYS A 298 14.38 2.71 -11.93
C LYS A 298 14.23 3.37 -10.55
N HIS A 299 13.61 2.71 -9.57
CA HIS A 299 13.33 3.33 -8.27
C HIS A 299 14.43 3.07 -7.23
N PHE A 300 15.08 1.90 -7.27
CA PHE A 300 16.11 1.53 -6.29
C PHE A 300 17.43 1.20 -7.00
N PRO A 301 18.55 1.85 -6.62
CA PRO A 301 19.83 1.53 -7.21
C PRO A 301 20.28 0.12 -6.78
N ILE A 302 20.71 -0.68 -7.75
CA ILE A 302 21.30 -2.00 -7.51
C ILE A 302 22.79 -1.95 -7.17
N THR A 303 23.41 -0.78 -7.41
CA THR A 303 24.78 -0.46 -6.99
C THR A 303 24.94 1.04 -6.82
N THR A 304 25.83 1.43 -5.91
CA THR A 304 26.25 2.81 -5.73
C THR A 304 27.77 2.84 -5.59
N ILE A 305 28.41 3.75 -6.32
CA ILE A 305 29.86 3.95 -6.35
C ILE A 305 30.11 5.36 -5.82
N TYR A 306 30.93 5.47 -4.78
CA TYR A 306 31.36 6.77 -4.27
C TYR A 306 32.83 7.00 -4.62
N ARG A 307 33.12 8.17 -5.17
CA ARG A 307 34.49 8.63 -5.39
C ARG A 307 34.69 9.95 -4.64
N TYR A 308 35.64 9.95 -3.71
CA TYR A 308 35.89 11.08 -2.81
C TYR A 308 37.16 11.83 -3.22
N PHE A 309 37.14 13.15 -3.10
CA PHE A 309 38.24 14.05 -3.43
C PHE A 309 38.45 15.01 -2.26
N GLU A 310 39.71 15.20 -1.88
CA GLU A 310 40.05 15.98 -0.69
C GLU A 310 39.94 17.47 -0.95
N THR A 311 40.27 17.90 -2.16
CA THR A 311 40.25 19.30 -2.58
C THR A 311 39.28 19.54 -3.73
N PHE A 312 38.82 20.79 -3.87
CA PHE A 312 37.99 21.19 -4.99
C PHE A 312 38.73 21.02 -6.33
N ASP A 313 40.04 21.33 -6.37
CA ASP A 313 40.87 21.20 -7.57
C ASP A 313 40.95 19.75 -8.09
N GLU A 314 41.12 18.78 -7.19
CA GLU A 314 41.08 17.35 -7.53
C GLU A 314 39.73 16.94 -8.10
N PHE A 315 38.65 17.39 -7.46
CA PHE A 315 37.28 17.09 -7.85
C PHE A 315 36.93 17.69 -9.21
N ILE A 316 37.20 18.98 -9.42
CA ILE A 316 36.82 19.67 -10.65
C ILE A 316 37.67 19.23 -11.85
N SER A 317 38.93 18.87 -11.60
CA SER A 317 39.80 18.23 -12.59
C SER A 317 39.23 16.89 -13.05
N TYR A 318 38.77 16.05 -12.12
CA TYR A 318 38.08 14.79 -12.45
C TYR A 318 36.81 15.01 -13.29
N ARG A 319 36.06 16.07 -12.98
CA ARG A 319 34.82 16.46 -13.68
C ARG A 319 35.05 17.21 -14.99
N ASN A 320 36.30 17.48 -15.39
CA ASN A 320 36.63 18.29 -16.56
C ASN A 320 35.94 19.67 -16.59
N GLY A 321 35.76 20.30 -15.42
CA GLY A 321 35.11 21.62 -15.32
C GLY A 321 33.57 21.61 -15.33
N ASP A 322 32.92 20.44 -15.27
CA ASP A 322 31.45 20.30 -15.28
C ASP A 322 30.85 20.12 -13.88
N LEU A 323 30.09 21.12 -13.42
CA LEU A 323 29.39 21.15 -12.14
C LEU A 323 27.87 20.92 -12.25
N THR A 324 27.37 20.43 -13.38
CA THR A 324 25.98 19.97 -13.49
C THR A 324 25.73 18.80 -12.52
N TYR A 325 24.52 18.73 -11.96
CA TYR A 325 24.08 17.79 -10.92
C TYR A 325 24.97 17.81 -9.65
N CYS A 326 25.56 18.96 -9.33
CA CYS A 326 26.47 19.12 -8.20
C CYS A 326 25.87 19.97 -7.05
N ASP A 327 25.85 19.45 -5.82
CA ASP A 327 25.44 20.18 -4.62
C ASP A 327 26.65 20.58 -3.75
N LEU A 328 27.19 21.76 -4.01
CA LEU A 328 28.30 22.36 -3.27
C LEU A 328 27.83 23.30 -2.16
N SER A 329 26.53 23.34 -1.84
CA SER A 329 25.99 24.32 -0.88
C SER A 329 26.61 24.21 0.53
N GLY A 330 27.17 23.05 0.87
CA GLY A 330 27.90 22.80 2.12
C GLY A 330 29.38 23.18 2.14
N ALA A 331 30.00 23.53 1.00
CA ALA A 331 31.42 23.83 0.90
C ALA A 331 31.71 25.30 1.26
N LEU A 332 31.47 25.68 2.52
CA LEU A 332 31.40 27.07 2.98
C LEU A 332 32.69 27.89 2.78
N GLU A 333 33.83 27.21 2.68
CA GLU A 333 35.15 27.83 2.50
C GLU A 333 35.73 27.63 1.10
N CYS A 334 34.92 27.15 0.14
CA CYS A 334 35.34 27.10 -1.25
C CYS A 334 35.30 28.51 -1.85
N ASP A 335 36.48 29.05 -2.17
CA ASP A 335 36.68 30.39 -2.75
C ASP A 335 36.92 30.36 -4.27
N ALA A 336 36.56 29.25 -4.92
CA ALA A 336 36.71 29.09 -6.36
C ALA A 336 35.83 30.08 -7.15
N ASP A 337 36.36 30.59 -8.25
CA ASP A 337 35.60 31.40 -9.19
C ASP A 337 34.75 30.50 -10.11
N PHE A 338 33.49 30.31 -9.72
CA PHE A 338 32.54 29.43 -10.42
C PHE A 338 32.16 29.90 -11.83
N SER A 339 32.52 31.13 -12.23
CA SER A 339 32.28 31.61 -13.60
C SER A 339 33.12 30.87 -14.65
N ASN A 340 34.17 30.17 -14.22
CA ASN A 340 35.04 29.38 -15.07
C ASN A 340 34.54 27.95 -15.36
N TYR A 341 33.39 27.55 -14.80
CA TYR A 341 32.87 26.18 -14.88
C TYR A 341 31.48 26.12 -15.52
N ILE A 342 31.12 24.94 -16.00
CA ILE A 342 29.79 24.67 -16.56
C ILE A 342 28.82 24.45 -15.39
N ILE A 343 27.79 25.30 -15.31
CA ILE A 343 26.73 25.25 -14.28
C ILE A 343 25.35 25.40 -14.94
N ASP A 344 24.33 24.83 -14.31
CA ASP A 344 22.93 24.94 -14.76
C ASP A 344 21.96 25.00 -13.56
N GLU A 345 20.65 24.81 -13.79
CA GLU A 345 19.64 24.77 -12.74
C GLU A 345 19.79 23.61 -11.74
N THR A 346 20.64 22.63 -12.01
CA THR A 346 20.89 21.47 -11.14
C THR A 346 22.09 21.70 -10.22
N THR A 347 22.90 22.73 -10.46
CA THR A 347 24.05 23.10 -9.63
C THR A 347 23.63 23.95 -8.43
N LYS A 348 24.05 23.56 -7.22
CA LYS A 348 23.92 24.38 -6.01
C LYS A 348 25.29 24.86 -5.54
N LEU A 349 25.49 26.17 -5.52
CA LEU A 349 26.75 26.80 -5.13
C LEU A 349 26.81 27.04 -3.62
N PRO A 350 28.01 27.14 -3.02
CA PRO A 350 28.18 27.51 -1.62
C PRO A 350 27.55 28.86 -1.29
N VAL A 351 27.00 28.98 -0.08
CA VAL A 351 26.48 30.26 0.43
C VAL A 351 27.65 31.09 0.96
N CYS A 352 28.31 31.84 0.08
CA CYS A 352 29.39 32.76 0.43
C CYS A 352 28.86 34.19 0.69
N THR A 353 29.68 35.03 1.33
CA THR A 353 29.36 36.39 1.82
C THR A 353 28.82 37.37 0.75
N ASN A 354 28.97 37.07 -0.55
CA ASN A 354 28.51 37.90 -1.67
C ASN A 354 27.49 37.20 -2.60
N THR A 355 26.81 36.15 -2.12
CA THR A 355 25.85 35.41 -2.93
C THR A 355 24.60 36.24 -3.23
N VAL A 356 24.36 36.57 -4.51
CA VAL A 356 23.11 37.19 -4.95
C VAL A 356 22.03 36.12 -5.00
N ALA A 357 21.00 36.25 -4.18
CA ALA A 357 19.90 35.29 -4.09
C ALA A 357 18.53 35.98 -4.10
N THR A 358 17.55 35.34 -4.73
CA THR A 358 16.15 35.73 -4.63
C THR A 358 15.50 35.01 -3.45
N TYR A 359 14.79 35.76 -2.61
CA TYR A 359 14.04 35.21 -1.48
C TYR A 359 12.57 34.99 -1.86
N SER A 360 12.01 33.85 -1.47
CA SER A 360 10.59 33.56 -1.63
C SER A 360 10.04 32.80 -0.42
N ILE A 361 8.74 32.98 -0.16
CA ILE A 361 8.03 32.35 0.95
C ILE A 361 6.80 31.62 0.40
N LYS A 362 6.57 30.40 0.86
CA LYS A 362 5.31 29.67 0.64
C LYS A 362 4.63 29.43 1.98
N LYS A 363 3.34 29.77 2.08
CA LYS A 363 2.52 29.67 3.30
C LYS A 363 1.28 28.83 2.98
N TYR A 364 1.00 27.76 3.74
CA TYR A 364 -0.17 26.93 3.44
C TYR A 364 -0.68 26.13 4.65
N TYR A 365 -1.95 25.75 4.61
CA TYR A 365 -2.59 24.86 5.58
C TYR A 365 -2.89 23.50 4.96
N HIS A 366 -2.42 22.42 5.59
CA HIS A 366 -2.63 21.06 5.14
C HIS A 366 -2.59 20.07 6.32
N ASN A 367 -3.40 19.00 6.29
CA ASN A 367 -3.45 17.96 7.33
C ASN A 367 -3.52 18.51 8.77
N ARG A 368 -4.37 19.52 8.97
CA ARG A 368 -4.57 20.21 10.26
C ARG A 368 -3.35 20.96 10.81
N LYS A 369 -2.36 21.25 9.97
CA LYS A 369 -1.16 22.02 10.34
C LYS A 369 -0.91 23.16 9.37
N PHE A 370 -0.19 24.17 9.85
CA PHE A 370 0.28 25.29 9.06
C PHE A 370 1.74 25.11 8.71
N TYR A 371 2.12 25.48 7.49
CA TYR A 371 3.47 25.33 6.98
C TYR A 371 3.98 26.64 6.41
N VAL A 372 5.25 26.94 6.68
CA VAL A 372 6.00 28.03 6.04
C VAL A 372 7.26 27.45 5.44
N THR A 373 7.53 27.74 4.17
CA THR A 373 8.79 27.39 3.51
C THR A 373 9.46 28.66 3.01
N GLN A 374 10.63 28.96 3.56
CA GLN A 374 11.49 30.06 3.13
C GLN A 374 12.55 29.50 2.19
N GLN A 375 12.67 30.05 0.98
CA GLN A 375 13.61 29.58 -0.03
C GLN A 375 14.46 30.74 -0.54
N TRP A 376 15.78 30.55 -0.54
CA TRP A 376 16.73 31.40 -1.25
C TRP A 376 17.20 30.65 -2.48
N CYS A 377 17.00 31.26 -3.64
CA CYS A 377 17.45 30.71 -4.91
C CYS A 377 18.59 31.54 -5.47
N ASN A 378 19.56 30.89 -6.14
CA ASN A 378 20.57 31.58 -6.93
C ASN A 378 19.93 32.20 -8.21
N THR A 379 20.76 32.86 -9.03
CA THR A 379 20.31 33.51 -10.27
C THR A 379 19.74 32.55 -11.32
N SER A 380 20.04 31.25 -11.26
CA SER A 380 19.45 30.22 -12.13
C SER A 380 18.14 29.65 -11.58
N GLY A 381 17.68 30.08 -10.40
CA GLY A 381 16.44 29.62 -9.78
C GLY A 381 16.58 28.40 -8.87
N SER A 382 17.79 27.83 -8.73
CA SER A 382 18.08 26.68 -7.87
C SER A 382 18.08 27.07 -6.39
N VAL A 383 17.40 26.29 -5.55
CA VAL A 383 17.35 26.51 -4.11
C VAL A 383 18.72 26.24 -3.48
N ILE A 384 19.36 27.27 -2.94
CA ILE A 384 20.66 27.19 -2.25
C ILE A 384 20.50 27.14 -0.72
N LYS A 385 19.38 27.66 -0.19
CA LYS A 385 19.03 27.57 1.23
C LYS A 385 17.52 27.45 1.41
N GLU A 386 17.09 26.62 2.34
CA GLU A 386 15.67 26.40 2.64
C GLU A 386 15.45 26.19 4.14
N TYR A 387 14.41 26.84 4.69
CA TYR A 387 13.88 26.53 6.01
C TYR A 387 12.42 26.10 5.88
N ARG A 388 12.08 24.97 6.51
CA ARG A 388 10.71 24.44 6.58
C ARG A 388 10.23 24.48 8.02
N HIS A 389 9.11 25.16 8.21
CA HIS A 389 8.48 25.35 9.50
C HIS A 389 7.09 24.74 9.48
N SER A 390 6.69 24.13 10.60
CA SER A 390 5.34 23.60 10.78
C SER A 390 4.78 23.99 12.13
N PHE A 391 3.53 24.42 12.17
CA PHE A 391 2.85 24.87 13.37
C PHE A 391 1.53 24.10 13.55
N ASP A 392 1.30 23.61 14.77
CA ASP A 392 0.04 22.96 15.12
C ASP A 392 -1.08 23.99 15.36
N TYR A 393 -0.72 25.20 15.81
CA TYR A 393 -1.69 26.24 16.20
C TYR A 393 -1.64 27.45 15.27
N PHE A 394 -2.81 28.04 14.98
CA PHE A 394 -2.92 29.22 14.13
C PHE A 394 -2.20 30.44 14.71
N PHE A 395 -2.22 30.62 16.04
CA PHE A 395 -1.53 31.77 16.66
C PHE A 395 -0.01 31.69 16.55
N ASP A 396 0.58 30.48 16.56
CA ASP A 396 2.02 30.30 16.36
C ASP A 396 2.40 30.65 14.92
N PHE A 397 1.60 30.19 13.96
CA PHE A 397 1.75 30.52 12.54
C PHE A 397 1.67 32.04 12.28
N VAL A 398 0.68 32.72 12.89
CA VAL A 398 0.52 34.18 12.77
C VAL A 398 1.66 34.94 13.44
N ALA A 399 2.07 34.52 14.64
CA ALA A 399 3.16 35.18 15.37
C ALA A 399 4.50 35.04 14.63
N PHE A 400 4.82 33.84 14.14
CA PHE A 400 6.02 33.57 13.36
C PHE A 400 6.11 34.49 12.12
N LEU A 401 4.99 34.65 11.42
CA LEU A 401 4.87 35.51 10.23
C LEU A 401 4.64 36.99 10.55
N LYS A 402 4.63 37.37 11.84
CA LYS A 402 4.38 38.74 12.29
C LYS A 402 3.08 39.35 11.73
N GLY A 403 2.06 38.51 11.54
CA GLY A 403 0.76 38.89 10.99
C GLY A 403 0.65 38.89 9.46
N ASP A 404 1.75 38.75 8.71
CA ASP A 404 1.69 38.70 7.24
C ASP A 404 1.31 37.30 6.73
N LEU A 405 0.03 37.08 6.47
CA LEU A 405 -0.49 35.86 5.86
C LEU A 405 -0.78 36.05 4.37
N SER A 406 -0.34 37.14 3.74
CA SER A 406 -0.57 37.40 2.32
C SER A 406 -0.11 36.24 1.44
N GLU A 407 -0.85 35.99 0.35
CA GLU A 407 -0.63 34.89 -0.61
C GLU A 407 -0.71 33.47 0.00
N ALA A 408 -1.15 33.31 1.26
CA ALA A 408 -1.24 31.99 1.87
C ALA A 408 -2.35 31.14 1.26
N ASN A 409 -2.06 29.84 1.07
CA ASN A 409 -3.07 28.86 0.68
C ASN A 409 -3.80 28.32 1.92
N LEU A 410 -4.95 28.91 2.22
CA LEU A 410 -5.77 28.62 3.40
C LEU A 410 -7.14 28.01 3.00
N LEU A 411 -7.24 27.46 1.78
CA LEU A 411 -8.49 26.99 1.19
C LEU A 411 -9.24 25.98 2.06
N PHE A 412 -8.50 25.07 2.70
CA PHE A 412 -9.05 24.00 3.54
C PHE A 412 -9.05 24.35 5.04
N CYS A 413 -8.79 25.61 5.40
CA CYS A 413 -8.75 26.07 6.79
C CYS A 413 -10.13 26.63 7.22
N ASP A 414 -11.15 25.76 7.24
CA ASP A 414 -12.54 26.16 7.51
C ASP A 414 -12.72 26.84 8.88
N GLY A 415 -11.90 26.47 9.86
CA GLY A 415 -11.92 27.03 11.21
C GLY A 415 -11.66 28.54 11.29
N LEU A 416 -11.13 29.15 10.24
CA LEU A 416 -11.01 30.61 10.14
C LEU A 416 -12.38 31.32 10.20
N MET A 417 -13.48 30.60 9.94
CA MET A 417 -14.83 31.10 10.18
C MET A 417 -15.10 31.48 11.64
N PHE A 418 -14.36 30.94 12.61
CA PHE A 418 -14.52 31.26 14.03
C PHE A 418 -13.73 32.50 14.48
N LEU A 419 -12.79 32.99 13.67
CA LEU A 419 -11.96 34.15 14.01
C LEU A 419 -12.80 35.44 14.07
N GLU A 420 -12.97 36.06 15.24
CA GLU A 420 -13.80 37.28 15.40
C GLU A 420 -13.04 38.59 15.15
N LYS A 421 -11.72 38.61 15.39
CA LYS A 421 -10.86 39.80 15.28
C LYS A 421 -9.59 39.44 14.53
N TRP A 422 -9.24 40.23 13.52
CA TRP A 422 -8.10 39.97 12.64
C TRP A 422 -7.41 41.23 12.11
N ASN A 423 -7.60 42.39 12.76
CA ASN A 423 -7.01 43.67 12.32
C ASN A 423 -5.48 43.65 12.26
N SER A 424 -4.83 42.70 12.95
CA SER A 424 -3.39 42.51 12.96
C SER A 424 -2.90 41.46 11.95
N ILE A 425 -3.77 40.95 11.08
CA ILE A 425 -3.47 39.88 10.13
C ILE A 425 -3.73 40.39 8.71
N ASP A 426 -2.72 40.30 7.86
CA ASP A 426 -2.85 40.57 6.44
C ASP A 426 -3.27 39.29 5.70
N PHE A 427 -4.46 39.30 5.11
CA PHE A 427 -4.96 38.21 4.27
C PHE A 427 -4.97 38.55 2.77
N THR A 428 -4.23 39.58 2.34
CA THR A 428 -4.17 40.01 0.95
C THR A 428 -3.84 38.83 0.03
N ASN A 429 -4.68 38.61 -0.98
CA ASN A 429 -4.56 37.53 -1.98
C ASN A 429 -4.48 36.10 -1.40
N CYS A 430 -4.93 35.88 -0.16
CA CYS A 430 -5.07 34.53 0.37
C CYS A 430 -6.01 33.68 -0.48
N LYS A 431 -5.62 32.43 -0.73
CA LYS A 431 -6.50 31.45 -1.37
C LYS A 431 -7.44 30.86 -0.33
N MET A 432 -8.73 31.17 -0.44
CA MET A 432 -9.78 30.79 0.50
C MET A 432 -11.11 30.55 -0.22
N LYS A 433 -12.08 29.94 0.48
CA LYS A 433 -13.47 29.88 0.01
C LYS A 433 -14.08 31.28 -0.07
N SER A 434 -15.03 31.47 -0.98
CA SER A 434 -15.73 32.76 -1.17
C SER A 434 -16.36 33.29 0.12
N SER A 435 -16.90 32.42 0.98
CA SER A 435 -17.50 32.81 2.26
C SER A 435 -16.49 33.40 3.25
N LEU A 436 -15.25 32.90 3.25
CA LEU A 436 -14.16 33.48 4.04
C LEU A 436 -13.67 34.80 3.42
N CYS A 437 -13.56 34.87 2.09
CA CYS A 437 -13.24 36.12 1.41
C CYS A 437 -14.24 37.22 1.77
N GLU A 438 -15.54 36.93 1.74
CA GLU A 438 -16.59 37.88 2.13
C GLU A 438 -16.49 38.30 3.59
N LYS A 439 -16.28 37.33 4.51
CA LYS A 439 -16.07 37.61 5.92
C LYS A 439 -14.91 38.59 6.15
N PHE A 440 -13.81 38.40 5.42
CA PHE A 440 -12.59 39.22 5.56
C PHE A 440 -12.56 40.44 4.64
N GLY A 441 -13.61 40.69 3.84
CA GLY A 441 -13.68 41.82 2.91
C GLY A 441 -12.71 41.73 1.72
N LEU A 442 -12.29 40.52 1.35
CA LEU A 442 -11.37 40.25 0.24
C LEU A 442 -12.13 40.11 -1.07
N LYS A 443 -11.52 40.61 -2.16
CA LYS A 443 -12.03 40.39 -3.52
C LYS A 443 -11.73 38.96 -3.97
N TYR A 444 -12.66 38.36 -4.69
CA TYR A 444 -12.47 37.07 -5.35
C TYR A 444 -13.13 37.10 -6.74
N ALA A 445 -12.64 36.27 -7.66
CA ALA A 445 -13.23 36.15 -8.98
C ALA A 445 -14.50 35.28 -8.88
N THR A 446 -15.63 35.81 -9.33
CA THR A 446 -16.88 35.06 -9.47
C THR A 446 -16.78 34.11 -10.64
N GLN A 447 -17.15 32.85 -10.44
CA GLN A 447 -17.24 31.85 -11.49
C GLN A 447 -18.71 31.55 -11.77
N GLU A 448 -19.15 31.79 -13.00
CA GLU A 448 -20.48 31.37 -13.44
C GLU A 448 -20.48 29.85 -13.69
N ILE A 449 -21.41 29.17 -13.03
CA ILE A 449 -21.67 27.75 -13.27
C ILE A 449 -22.62 27.66 -14.47
N ASN A 450 -22.23 26.91 -15.49
CA ASN A 450 -23.07 26.68 -16.66
C ASN A 450 -24.31 25.86 -16.25
N ARG A 451 -25.42 26.57 -16.00
CA ARG A 451 -26.69 25.96 -15.59
C ARG A 451 -27.28 25.09 -16.67
N ASP A 452 -26.97 25.36 -17.93
CA ASP A 452 -27.45 24.54 -19.02
C ASP A 452 -26.94 23.12 -18.87
N LEU A 453 -25.76 22.88 -18.30
CA LEU A 453 -25.20 21.53 -18.06
C LEU A 453 -25.74 20.84 -16.79
N ILE A 454 -26.76 21.40 -16.13
CA ILE A 454 -27.36 20.84 -14.92
C ILE A 454 -28.86 20.61 -15.14
N LYS A 455 -29.27 19.35 -15.15
CA LYS A 455 -30.66 18.94 -15.19
C LYS A 455 -30.85 17.69 -14.33
N SER A 456 -31.94 17.66 -13.57
CA SER A 456 -32.44 16.47 -12.87
C SER A 456 -33.65 15.93 -13.63
N PHE A 457 -33.92 14.64 -13.49
CA PHE A 457 -35.10 13.99 -14.06
C PHE A 457 -35.98 13.44 -12.93
N ASP A 458 -37.27 13.77 -12.94
CA ASP A 458 -38.19 13.48 -11.83
C ASP A 458 -38.25 11.98 -11.48
N CYS A 459 -38.27 11.10 -12.49
CA CYS A 459 -38.29 9.65 -12.28
C CYS A 459 -37.01 9.13 -11.62
N ILE A 460 -35.88 9.80 -11.85
CA ILE A 460 -34.58 9.45 -11.29
C ILE A 460 -34.48 9.95 -9.83
N GLU A 461 -34.93 11.18 -9.56
CA GLU A 461 -35.03 11.71 -8.19
C GLU A 461 -35.98 10.87 -7.32
N GLN A 462 -37.05 10.32 -7.90
CA GLN A 462 -37.92 9.39 -7.18
C GLN A 462 -37.18 8.10 -6.80
N ASN A 463 -36.39 7.52 -7.71
CA ASN A 463 -35.58 6.33 -7.43
C ASN A 463 -34.53 6.56 -6.33
N GLU A 464 -33.89 7.74 -6.31
CA GLU A 464 -32.95 8.13 -5.24
C GLU A 464 -33.64 8.05 -3.87
N ASN A 465 -34.82 8.65 -3.76
CA ASN A 465 -35.59 8.69 -2.51
C ASN A 465 -36.06 7.29 -2.08
N GLU A 466 -36.53 6.47 -3.02
CA GLU A 466 -36.99 5.10 -2.75
C GLU A 466 -35.87 4.17 -2.29
N THR A 467 -34.63 4.41 -2.72
CA THR A 467 -33.49 3.49 -2.51
C THR A 467 -32.35 4.06 -1.65
N ALA A 468 -32.53 5.23 -1.04
CA ALA A 468 -31.52 5.90 -0.22
C ALA A 468 -30.95 5.01 0.91
N LEU A 469 -31.79 4.16 1.53
CA LEU A 469 -31.35 3.23 2.57
C LEU A 469 -30.37 2.19 2.02
N VAL A 470 -30.58 1.70 0.80
CA VAL A 470 -29.69 0.71 0.15
C VAL A 470 -28.33 1.34 -0.13
N LEU A 471 -28.29 2.61 -0.59
CA LEU A 471 -27.05 3.36 -0.79
C LEU A 471 -26.26 3.51 0.51
N GLN A 472 -26.92 3.85 1.62
CA GLN A 472 -26.30 4.07 2.93
C GLN A 472 -25.88 2.78 3.65
N THR A 473 -26.47 1.64 3.30
CA THR A 473 -26.18 0.37 3.98
C THR A 473 -24.78 -0.13 3.61
N SER A 474 -23.92 -0.30 4.63
CA SER A 474 -22.61 -0.91 4.46
C SER A 474 -22.71 -2.44 4.42
N ARG A 475 -21.88 -3.06 3.58
CA ARG A 475 -21.88 -4.52 3.43
C ARG A 475 -21.08 -5.22 4.52
N ASN A 476 -21.59 -6.33 5.02
CA ASN A 476 -20.84 -7.18 5.93
C ASN A 476 -19.82 -8.02 5.13
N LEU A 477 -18.63 -7.45 4.94
CA LEU A 477 -17.53 -8.12 4.26
C LEU A 477 -17.11 -9.43 4.93
N LYS A 478 -17.40 -9.62 6.22
CA LYS A 478 -17.15 -10.90 6.90
C LYS A 478 -18.08 -11.99 6.39
N GLU A 479 -19.33 -11.70 6.07
CA GLU A 479 -20.27 -12.68 5.50
C GLU A 479 -19.88 -13.08 4.07
N GLU A 480 -19.45 -12.12 3.25
CA GLU A 480 -18.94 -12.40 1.89
C GLU A 480 -17.66 -13.24 1.94
N ALA A 481 -16.73 -12.91 2.84
CA ALA A 481 -15.50 -13.66 3.05
C ALA A 481 -15.75 -15.09 3.57
N VAL A 482 -16.71 -15.27 4.49
CA VAL A 482 -17.11 -16.58 5.01
C VAL A 482 -17.73 -17.44 3.90
N ARG A 483 -18.61 -16.87 3.06
CA ARG A 483 -19.17 -17.58 1.89
C ARG A 483 -18.10 -18.08 0.93
N LYS A 484 -17.00 -17.33 0.79
CA LYS A 484 -15.83 -17.70 -0.03
C LYS A 484 -14.74 -18.50 0.73
N ASP A 485 -14.98 -18.91 1.97
CA ASP A 485 -14.02 -19.63 2.83
C ASP A 485 -12.64 -18.93 2.91
N LEU A 486 -12.65 -17.61 3.09
CA LEU A 486 -11.46 -16.77 3.18
C LEU A 486 -11.05 -16.48 4.63
N SER A 487 -9.75 -16.43 4.89
CA SER A 487 -9.18 -15.89 6.13
C SER A 487 -8.92 -14.39 6.03
N THR A 488 -8.72 -13.71 7.16
CA THR A 488 -8.26 -12.30 7.17
C THR A 488 -6.94 -12.13 6.42
N PHE A 489 -6.07 -13.13 6.50
CA PHE A 489 -4.80 -13.15 5.79
C PHE A 489 -5.03 -13.18 4.27
N ASP A 490 -5.89 -14.07 3.77
CA ASP A 490 -6.20 -14.17 2.33
C ASP A 490 -6.75 -12.85 1.76
N MET A 491 -7.60 -12.15 2.53
CA MET A 491 -8.15 -10.85 2.14
C MET A 491 -7.11 -9.73 2.18
N SER A 492 -6.14 -9.78 3.10
CA SER A 492 -5.11 -8.74 3.21
C SER A 492 -4.05 -8.80 2.09
N PHE A 493 -3.87 -9.97 1.48
CA PHE A 493 -2.87 -10.20 0.44
C PHE A 493 -3.49 -10.53 -0.92
N ASP A 494 -4.80 -10.34 -1.09
CA ASP A 494 -5.58 -10.62 -2.30
C ASP A 494 -5.25 -12.00 -2.95
N TYR A 495 -4.93 -13.00 -2.13
CA TYR A 495 -4.32 -14.24 -2.63
C TYR A 495 -5.32 -15.13 -3.38
N LYS A 496 -6.56 -15.18 -2.88
CA LYS A 496 -7.66 -15.96 -3.49
C LYS A 496 -8.67 -15.08 -4.20
N CYS A 497 -8.92 -13.89 -3.68
CA CYS A 497 -9.86 -12.94 -4.25
C CYS A 497 -9.23 -11.55 -4.22
N GLN A 498 -9.52 -10.76 -5.24
CA GLN A 498 -9.21 -9.35 -5.29
C GLN A 498 -10.43 -8.54 -4.87
N ARG A 499 -10.21 -7.51 -4.04
CA ARG A 499 -11.25 -6.54 -3.70
C ARG A 499 -11.37 -5.47 -4.79
N VAL A 500 -12.57 -5.31 -5.32
CA VAL A 500 -12.90 -4.30 -6.34
C VAL A 500 -13.76 -3.23 -5.70
N TYR A 501 -13.40 -1.97 -5.94
CA TYR A 501 -14.09 -0.79 -5.42
C TYR A 501 -14.83 -0.11 -6.56
N TYR A 502 -16.03 0.41 -6.33
CA TYR A 502 -16.79 1.07 -7.40
C TYR A 502 -17.71 2.18 -6.90
N VAL A 503 -18.02 3.11 -7.79
CA VAL A 503 -18.98 4.20 -7.65
C VAL A 503 -19.50 4.64 -9.03
N SER A 504 -20.73 5.13 -9.11
CA SER A 504 -21.31 5.73 -10.31
C SER A 504 -22.10 7.00 -9.97
N ASP A 505 -22.47 7.78 -10.99
CA ASP A 505 -23.43 8.89 -10.84
C ASP A 505 -23.01 9.93 -9.78
N ILE A 506 -21.75 10.34 -9.80
CA ILE A 506 -21.20 11.32 -8.85
C ILE A 506 -21.81 12.71 -9.07
N HIS A 507 -22.16 13.07 -10.31
CA HIS A 507 -22.84 14.31 -10.70
C HIS A 507 -22.20 15.58 -10.12
N LEU A 508 -20.91 15.80 -10.38
CA LEU A 508 -20.13 16.92 -9.80
C LEU A 508 -20.76 18.29 -10.06
N MET A 509 -21.45 18.48 -11.19
CA MET A 509 -22.13 19.74 -11.48
C MET A 509 -23.29 20.01 -10.51
N HIS A 510 -24.04 18.99 -10.10
CA HIS A 510 -25.04 19.10 -9.04
C HIS A 510 -24.39 19.37 -7.68
N ARG A 511 -23.25 18.73 -7.37
CA ARG A 511 -22.50 18.99 -6.12
C ARG A 511 -22.05 20.44 -6.02
N ILE A 512 -21.49 20.97 -7.10
CA ILE A 512 -21.02 22.36 -7.18
C ILE A 512 -22.20 23.33 -6.98
N LYS A 513 -23.35 23.06 -7.61
CA LYS A 513 -24.57 23.86 -7.47
C LYS A 513 -25.14 23.79 -6.04
N ASN A 514 -25.28 22.59 -5.48
CA ASN A 514 -25.89 22.36 -4.17
C ASN A 514 -25.01 22.97 -3.05
N ALA A 515 -23.69 22.92 -3.20
CA ALA A 515 -22.75 23.59 -2.30
C ALA A 515 -22.76 25.13 -2.43
N GLY A 516 -23.48 25.69 -3.41
CA GLY A 516 -23.56 27.13 -3.65
C GLY A 516 -22.21 27.76 -4.01
N CYS A 517 -21.38 27.06 -4.80
CA CYS A 517 -20.05 27.55 -5.18
C CYS A 517 -20.16 28.87 -5.96
N ARG A 518 -19.33 29.85 -5.59
CA ARG A 518 -19.29 31.18 -6.23
C ARG A 518 -17.94 31.50 -6.85
N SER A 519 -16.88 30.81 -6.44
CA SER A 519 -15.52 30.97 -6.96
C SER A 519 -14.91 29.65 -7.42
N LYS A 520 -13.79 29.74 -8.14
CA LYS A 520 -12.98 28.58 -8.52
C LYS A 520 -12.45 27.82 -7.31
N GLU A 521 -12.10 28.55 -6.25
CA GLU A 521 -11.67 28.00 -4.97
C GLU A 521 -12.77 27.14 -4.34
N ASP A 522 -14.03 27.58 -4.36
CA ASP A 522 -15.16 26.79 -3.85
C ASP A 522 -15.31 25.47 -4.62
N VAL A 523 -15.23 25.53 -5.95
CA VAL A 523 -15.29 24.35 -6.84
C VAL A 523 -14.16 23.37 -6.50
N ILE A 524 -12.92 23.87 -6.37
CA ILE A 524 -11.76 23.05 -5.99
C ILE A 524 -11.99 22.41 -4.63
N TYR A 525 -12.53 23.16 -3.66
CA TYR A 525 -12.78 22.66 -2.32
C TYR A 525 -13.78 21.49 -2.34
N VAL A 526 -14.91 21.66 -3.02
CA VAL A 526 -15.96 20.62 -3.11
C VAL A 526 -15.43 19.36 -3.81
N ILE A 527 -14.76 19.53 -4.95
CA ILE A 527 -14.18 18.40 -5.70
C ILE A 527 -13.11 17.68 -4.87
N GLN A 528 -12.22 18.41 -4.20
CA GLN A 528 -11.17 17.80 -3.37
C GLN A 528 -11.78 17.01 -2.21
N LYS A 529 -12.85 17.49 -1.56
CA LYS A 529 -13.51 16.74 -0.49
C LYS A 529 -14.06 15.39 -0.98
N ILE A 530 -14.69 15.38 -2.16
CA ILE A 530 -15.18 14.16 -2.80
C ILE A 530 -14.02 13.22 -3.16
N VAL A 531 -12.95 13.77 -3.74
CA VAL A 531 -11.72 13.03 -4.06
C VAL A 531 -11.07 12.43 -2.82
N ASP A 532 -11.00 13.17 -1.71
CA ASP A 532 -10.43 12.70 -0.46
C ASP A 532 -11.22 11.49 0.07
N THR A 533 -12.56 11.54 0.02
CA THR A 533 -13.40 10.40 0.42
C THR A 533 -13.14 9.18 -0.47
N ILE A 534 -13.18 9.34 -1.80
CA ILE A 534 -12.92 8.26 -2.75
C ILE A 534 -11.52 7.67 -2.55
N ALA A 535 -10.51 8.51 -2.41
CA ALA A 535 -9.11 8.07 -2.28
C ALA A 535 -8.82 7.40 -0.93
N ASN A 536 -9.51 7.81 0.14
CA ASN A 536 -9.41 7.15 1.44
C ASN A 536 -10.01 5.75 1.43
N ASP A 537 -11.12 5.58 0.70
CA ASP A 537 -11.80 4.29 0.58
C ASP A 537 -11.10 3.36 -0.42
N ALA A 538 -10.47 3.89 -1.47
CA ALA A 538 -9.96 3.11 -2.61
C ALA A 538 -8.86 2.09 -2.25
N GLY A 539 -8.87 0.95 -2.95
CA GLY A 539 -7.81 -0.07 -2.90
C GLY A 539 -7.15 -0.30 -4.26
N GLY A 540 -6.84 -1.56 -4.59
CA GLY A 540 -6.04 -1.91 -5.78
C GLY A 540 -6.74 -1.70 -7.12
N LEU A 541 -8.07 -1.86 -7.20
CA LEU A 541 -8.87 -1.64 -8.41
C LEU A 541 -10.11 -0.80 -8.08
N LEU A 542 -10.25 0.35 -8.75
CA LEU A 542 -11.35 1.30 -8.63
C LEU A 542 -12.08 1.45 -9.96
N LEU A 543 -13.39 1.21 -9.97
CA LEU A 543 -14.29 1.41 -11.11
C LEU A 543 -15.11 2.69 -10.90
N ILE A 544 -15.11 3.60 -11.87
CA ILE A 544 -15.93 4.82 -11.87
C ILE A 544 -16.85 4.78 -13.09
N ASP A 545 -18.12 4.46 -12.86
CA ASP A 545 -19.04 4.01 -13.91
C ASP A 545 -19.96 5.11 -14.44
N GLY A 546 -19.37 6.12 -15.09
CA GLY A 546 -20.10 7.19 -15.78
C GLY A 546 -20.79 8.21 -14.87
N ASP A 547 -21.30 9.27 -15.50
CA ASP A 547 -21.99 10.39 -14.87
C ASP A 547 -21.19 11.03 -13.72
N VAL A 548 -19.91 11.28 -14.00
CA VAL A 548 -19.00 12.01 -13.13
C VAL A 548 -19.26 13.51 -13.24
N ALA A 549 -19.24 14.05 -14.46
CA ALA A 549 -19.46 15.47 -14.73
C ALA A 549 -19.88 15.72 -16.18
N SER A 550 -20.96 16.49 -16.36
CA SER A 550 -21.41 16.97 -17.67
C SER A 550 -20.52 18.05 -18.30
N ASP A 551 -19.72 18.74 -17.49
CA ASP A 551 -18.69 19.69 -17.95
C ASP A 551 -17.31 19.01 -18.00
N ILE A 552 -16.68 19.03 -19.17
CA ILE A 552 -15.38 18.37 -19.37
C ILE A 552 -14.24 19.03 -18.58
N GLY A 553 -14.30 20.33 -18.30
CA GLY A 553 -13.31 21.03 -17.49
C GLY A 553 -13.38 20.61 -16.01
N ILE A 554 -14.59 20.42 -15.49
CA ILE A 554 -14.83 19.86 -14.16
C ILE A 554 -14.40 18.39 -14.09
N PHE A 555 -14.69 17.60 -15.14
CA PHE A 555 -14.19 16.23 -15.24
C PHE A 555 -12.65 16.17 -15.17
N GLN A 556 -11.96 17.00 -15.98
CA GLN A 556 -10.50 17.07 -15.98
C GLN A 556 -9.94 17.50 -14.62
N LEU A 557 -10.59 18.46 -13.95
CA LEU A 557 -10.21 18.88 -12.60
C LEU A 557 -10.34 17.73 -11.60
N PHE A 558 -11.43 16.95 -11.68
CA PHE A 558 -11.64 15.77 -10.83
C PHE A 558 -10.56 14.71 -11.06
N VAL A 559 -10.31 14.31 -12.31
CA VAL A 559 -9.29 13.30 -12.65
C VAL A 559 -7.91 13.73 -12.15
N LYS A 560 -7.52 14.98 -12.41
CA LYS A 560 -6.24 15.52 -11.94
C LYS A 560 -6.12 15.53 -10.42
N ARG A 561 -7.20 15.81 -9.70
CA ARG A 561 -7.20 15.83 -8.23
C ARG A 561 -7.12 14.40 -7.69
N LEU A 562 -7.93 13.51 -8.25
CA LEU A 562 -7.97 12.10 -7.90
C LEU A 562 -6.61 11.43 -8.06
N SER A 563 -5.92 11.64 -9.19
CA SER A 563 -4.60 11.06 -9.45
C SER A 563 -3.52 11.48 -8.45
N HIS A 564 -3.55 12.73 -7.97
CA HIS A 564 -2.60 13.22 -6.98
C HIS A 564 -2.92 12.76 -5.54
N THR A 565 -4.18 12.45 -5.24
CA THR A 565 -4.61 12.02 -3.90
C THR A 565 -4.58 10.49 -3.75
N LEU A 566 -4.80 9.74 -4.82
CA LEU A 566 -4.79 8.27 -4.81
C LEU A 566 -3.43 7.69 -4.39
N ARG A 567 -3.49 6.48 -3.83
CA ARG A 567 -2.29 5.68 -3.57
C ARG A 567 -1.67 5.28 -4.90
N ARG A 568 -0.34 5.24 -4.96
CA ARG A 568 0.44 4.92 -6.17
C ARG A 568 0.05 3.59 -6.83
N ASN A 569 -0.54 2.66 -6.07
CA ASN A 569 -0.85 1.33 -6.56
C ASN A 569 -2.31 1.10 -6.99
N THR A 570 -3.15 2.15 -7.05
CA THR A 570 -4.56 2.01 -7.44
C THR A 570 -4.72 2.07 -8.96
N GLN A 571 -5.27 1.02 -9.56
CA GLN A 571 -5.74 1.05 -10.95
C GLN A 571 -7.15 1.64 -11.01
N VAL A 572 -7.37 2.62 -11.90
CA VAL A 572 -8.68 3.28 -12.07
C VAL A 572 -9.20 3.05 -13.48
N VAL A 573 -10.43 2.55 -13.56
CA VAL A 573 -11.15 2.25 -14.81
C VAL A 573 -12.44 3.05 -14.85
N PHE A 574 -12.61 3.83 -15.91
CA PHE A 574 -13.78 4.65 -16.16
C PHE A 574 -14.64 4.09 -17.30
N THR A 575 -15.93 4.36 -17.25
CA THR A 575 -16.84 4.43 -18.40
C THR A 575 -17.40 5.85 -18.51
N LEU A 576 -18.03 6.17 -19.63
CA LEU A 576 -18.80 7.40 -19.79
C LEU A 576 -20.27 7.12 -19.49
N GLY A 577 -20.95 8.09 -18.88
CA GLY A 577 -22.40 8.13 -18.78
C GLY A 577 -23.01 9.09 -19.80
N ASN A 578 -24.34 9.26 -19.71
CA ASN A 578 -25.05 10.13 -20.64
C ASN A 578 -24.75 11.61 -20.39
N HIS A 579 -24.41 12.01 -19.16
CA HIS A 579 -24.10 13.39 -18.82
C HIS A 579 -22.80 13.87 -19.45
N GLU A 580 -21.78 13.01 -19.61
CA GLU A 580 -20.52 13.34 -20.29
C GLU A 580 -20.72 13.73 -21.77
N LEU A 581 -21.86 13.38 -22.39
CA LEU A 581 -22.17 13.74 -23.78
C LEU A 581 -22.75 15.15 -23.94
N TRP A 582 -23.19 15.79 -22.84
CA TRP A 582 -24.00 17.01 -22.88
C TRP A 582 -23.27 18.24 -23.42
N SER A 583 -21.94 18.28 -23.30
CA SER A 583 -21.10 19.41 -23.73
C SER A 583 -20.77 19.39 -25.23
N PHE A 584 -21.28 18.42 -25.99
CA PHE A 584 -20.78 18.12 -27.34
C PHE A 584 -21.87 18.01 -28.43
N PRO A 585 -22.81 18.95 -28.55
CA PRO A 585 -23.77 18.93 -29.64
C PRO A 585 -23.05 18.96 -31.00
N GLY A 586 -23.44 18.06 -31.91
CA GLY A 586 -22.87 17.96 -33.26
C GLY A 586 -21.54 17.20 -33.39
N PHE A 587 -20.99 16.66 -32.30
CA PHE A 587 -19.81 15.78 -32.35
C PHE A 587 -20.22 14.32 -32.48
N GLN A 588 -19.39 13.52 -33.14
CA GLN A 588 -19.53 12.06 -33.17
C GLN A 588 -19.07 11.45 -31.85
N ILE A 589 -19.65 10.30 -31.46
CA ILE A 589 -19.37 9.65 -30.17
C ILE A 589 -17.89 9.34 -30.01
N GLU A 590 -17.22 8.84 -31.06
CA GLU A 590 -15.78 8.51 -31.03
C GLU A 590 -14.92 9.75 -30.79
N GLN A 591 -15.33 10.91 -31.28
CA GLN A 591 -14.62 12.18 -31.03
C GLN A 591 -14.74 12.59 -29.56
N ILE A 592 -15.91 12.37 -28.95
CA ILE A 592 -16.15 12.64 -27.53
C ILE A 592 -15.32 11.67 -26.68
N VAL A 593 -15.40 10.36 -26.98
CA VAL A 593 -14.62 9.31 -26.31
C VAL A 593 -13.12 9.60 -26.38
N SER A 594 -12.61 10.05 -27.54
CA SER A 594 -11.20 10.41 -27.68
C SER A 594 -10.78 11.56 -26.75
N LYS A 595 -11.64 12.56 -26.52
CA LYS A 595 -11.33 13.68 -25.62
C LYS A 595 -11.18 13.20 -24.18
N TYR A 596 -12.13 12.41 -23.68
CA TYR A 596 -12.07 11.85 -22.33
C TYR A 596 -10.92 10.87 -22.16
N ARG A 597 -10.66 10.04 -23.18
CA ARG A 597 -9.54 9.10 -23.17
C ARG A 597 -8.20 9.82 -23.04
N THR A 598 -7.97 10.90 -23.79
CA THR A 598 -6.74 11.70 -23.68
C THR A 598 -6.55 12.28 -22.27
N ILE A 599 -7.63 12.75 -21.63
CA ILE A 599 -7.57 13.27 -20.25
C ILE A 599 -7.16 12.16 -19.26
N LEU A 600 -7.73 10.97 -19.39
CA LEU A 600 -7.47 9.85 -18.48
C LEU A 600 -6.08 9.23 -18.70
N GLU A 601 -5.64 9.11 -19.96
CA GLU A 601 -4.31 8.61 -20.32
C GLU A 601 -3.18 9.50 -19.75
N GLU A 602 -3.38 10.83 -19.67
CA GLU A 602 -2.43 11.78 -19.04
C GLU A 602 -2.07 11.37 -17.59
N TYR A 603 -3.02 10.73 -16.88
CA TYR A 603 -2.87 10.34 -15.48
C TYR A 603 -2.79 8.81 -15.29
N GLY A 604 -2.56 8.05 -16.36
CA GLY A 604 -2.43 6.58 -16.30
C GLY A 604 -3.72 5.85 -15.91
N MET A 605 -4.88 6.44 -16.21
CA MET A 605 -6.21 5.87 -15.96
C MET A 605 -6.83 5.35 -17.27
N TYR A 606 -7.74 4.38 -17.18
CA TYR A 606 -8.32 3.71 -18.34
C TYR A 606 -9.74 4.18 -18.61
N LEU A 607 -10.09 4.40 -19.88
CA LEU A 607 -11.47 4.58 -20.33
C LEU A 607 -11.89 3.39 -21.18
N LEU A 608 -13.01 2.76 -20.81
CA LEU A 608 -13.63 1.70 -21.60
C LEU A 608 -14.85 2.23 -22.35
N HIS A 609 -14.85 2.08 -23.67
CA HIS A 609 -16.00 2.34 -24.53
C HIS A 609 -16.08 1.27 -25.62
N ASN A 610 -16.85 0.21 -25.33
CA ASN A 610 -16.89 -1.02 -26.12
C ASN A 610 -15.51 -1.73 -26.17
N ASP A 611 -14.72 -1.53 -25.12
CA ASP A 611 -13.35 -2.02 -25.01
C ASP A 611 -13.25 -3.14 -23.97
N LEU A 612 -12.20 -3.95 -24.09
CA LEU A 612 -11.89 -5.04 -23.18
C LEU A 612 -10.57 -4.76 -22.45
N LEU A 613 -10.61 -4.67 -21.13
CA LEU A 613 -9.42 -4.56 -20.28
C LEU A 613 -9.19 -5.87 -19.53
N TYR A 614 -7.96 -6.33 -19.45
CA TYR A 614 -7.63 -7.50 -18.65
C TYR A 614 -6.29 -7.35 -17.95
N LYS A 615 -6.13 -8.11 -16.87
CA LYS A 615 -4.94 -8.07 -16.01
C LYS A 615 -4.30 -9.44 -15.92
N GLU A 616 -3.02 -9.51 -16.21
CA GLU A 616 -2.17 -10.68 -15.98
C GLU A 616 -1.43 -10.56 -14.64
N ASP A 617 -0.92 -11.70 -14.16
CA ASP A 617 -0.13 -11.73 -12.94
C ASP A 617 1.31 -11.25 -13.18
N CYS A 618 1.66 -10.16 -12.50
CA CYS A 618 2.97 -9.52 -12.52
C CYS A 618 3.68 -9.58 -11.14
N GLY A 619 3.08 -10.27 -10.15
CA GLY A 619 3.57 -10.35 -8.78
C GLY A 619 3.18 -9.15 -7.90
N LEU A 620 3.10 -9.37 -6.58
CA LEU A 620 2.56 -8.42 -5.58
C LEU A 620 3.27 -7.06 -5.46
N LEU A 621 4.47 -6.90 -6.05
CA LEU A 621 5.29 -5.69 -5.97
C LEU A 621 5.46 -4.98 -7.32
N ALA A 622 4.81 -5.46 -8.37
CA ALA A 622 4.84 -4.81 -9.67
C ALA A 622 3.98 -3.54 -9.67
N ASP A 623 4.34 -2.61 -10.56
CA ASP A 623 3.50 -1.44 -10.83
C ASP A 623 2.09 -1.90 -11.28
N PRO A 624 0.99 -1.23 -10.85
CA PRO A 624 -0.38 -1.64 -11.16
C PRO A 624 -0.68 -1.72 -12.65
N ASN A 625 0.05 -0.99 -13.49
CA ASN A 625 -0.08 -1.02 -14.94
C ASN A 625 0.72 -2.15 -15.59
N THR A 626 1.68 -2.77 -14.87
CA THR A 626 2.46 -3.92 -15.38
C THR A 626 1.52 -5.08 -15.68
N GLY A 627 1.52 -5.65 -16.89
CA GLY A 627 0.60 -6.74 -17.23
C GLY A 627 -0.88 -6.36 -17.28
N THR A 628 -1.21 -5.07 -17.31
CA THR A 628 -2.56 -4.59 -17.65
C THR A 628 -2.62 -4.34 -19.14
N HIS A 629 -3.66 -4.82 -19.80
CA HIS A 629 -3.81 -4.76 -21.23
C HIS A 629 -5.20 -4.23 -21.61
N LEU A 630 -5.24 -3.30 -22.55
CA LEU A 630 -6.47 -2.76 -23.13
C LEU A 630 -6.54 -3.18 -24.60
N ILE A 631 -7.62 -3.84 -24.98
CA ILE A 631 -7.96 -4.14 -26.37
C ILE A 631 -9.13 -3.25 -26.77
N LYS A 632 -8.89 -2.36 -27.73
CA LYS A 632 -9.92 -1.40 -28.18
C LYS A 632 -10.96 -2.08 -29.05
N TYR A 633 -12.16 -1.51 -29.13
CA TYR A 633 -13.28 -2.03 -29.94
C TYR A 633 -12.88 -2.42 -31.37
N HIS A 634 -12.19 -1.52 -32.08
CA HIS A 634 -11.76 -1.76 -33.46
C HIS A 634 -10.82 -2.97 -33.57
N ASP A 635 -9.93 -3.16 -32.60
CA ASP A 635 -8.99 -4.29 -32.59
C ASP A 635 -9.72 -5.60 -32.25
N LEU A 636 -10.70 -5.56 -31.33
CA LEU A 636 -11.58 -6.69 -31.05
C LEU A 636 -12.36 -7.13 -32.30
N CYS A 637 -12.79 -6.19 -33.15
CA CYS A 637 -13.47 -6.50 -34.40
C CYS A 637 -12.56 -7.22 -35.41
N GLN A 638 -11.25 -6.98 -35.37
CA GLN A 638 -10.28 -7.59 -36.29
C GLN A 638 -9.74 -8.95 -35.81
N MET A 639 -9.73 -9.19 -34.50
CA MET A 639 -9.30 -10.47 -33.93
C MET A 639 -10.38 -11.53 -34.12
N ASN A 640 -10.00 -12.79 -34.30
CA ASN A 640 -10.92 -13.92 -34.19
C ASN A 640 -11.04 -14.40 -32.72
N GLU A 641 -11.99 -15.30 -32.46
CA GLU A 641 -12.27 -15.79 -31.10
C GLU A 641 -11.06 -16.50 -30.46
N THR A 642 -10.30 -17.28 -31.24
CA THR A 642 -9.09 -17.96 -30.77
C THR A 642 -8.01 -16.97 -30.34
N GLN A 643 -7.77 -15.92 -31.13
CA GLN A 643 -6.81 -14.88 -30.79
C GLN A 643 -7.18 -14.14 -29.50
N ILE A 644 -8.46 -13.90 -29.27
CA ILE A 644 -8.96 -13.27 -28.05
C ILE A 644 -8.79 -14.23 -26.87
N ALA A 645 -9.20 -15.50 -27.01
CA ALA A 645 -9.04 -16.52 -25.98
C ALA A 645 -7.57 -16.70 -25.57
N ASP A 646 -6.65 -16.70 -26.53
CA ASP A 646 -5.21 -16.80 -26.29
C ASP A 646 -4.66 -15.62 -25.49
N ARG A 647 -5.10 -14.38 -25.79
CA ARG A 647 -4.70 -13.19 -25.01
C ARG A 647 -5.23 -13.23 -23.58
N LEU A 648 -6.43 -13.76 -23.37
CA LEU A 648 -7.07 -13.84 -22.05
C LEU A 648 -6.69 -15.09 -21.27
N ARG A 649 -5.80 -15.93 -21.81
CA ARG A 649 -5.45 -17.24 -21.24
C ARG A 649 -4.96 -17.15 -19.80
N SER A 650 -4.11 -16.16 -19.51
CA SER A 650 -3.52 -15.91 -18.19
C SER A 650 -4.13 -14.71 -17.44
N ALA A 651 -5.30 -14.24 -17.89
CA ALA A 651 -5.99 -13.12 -17.27
C ALA A 651 -6.56 -13.50 -15.89
N ARG A 652 -6.16 -12.75 -14.86
CA ARG A 652 -6.72 -12.80 -13.49
C ARG A 652 -8.16 -12.31 -13.48
N TYR A 653 -8.43 -11.23 -14.20
CA TYR A 653 -9.76 -10.71 -14.42
C TYR A 653 -9.85 -10.02 -15.78
N VAL A 654 -11.09 -9.88 -16.24
CA VAL A 654 -11.43 -9.23 -17.50
C VAL A 654 -12.59 -8.26 -17.25
N ILE A 655 -12.52 -7.07 -17.83
CA ILE A 655 -13.55 -6.04 -17.76
C ILE A 655 -13.95 -5.71 -19.20
N LEU A 656 -15.19 -6.02 -19.56
CA LEU A 656 -15.81 -5.51 -20.78
C LEU A 656 -16.63 -4.28 -20.38
N GLY A 657 -16.32 -3.11 -20.95
CA GLY A 657 -16.99 -1.89 -20.51
C GLY A 657 -17.32 -0.88 -21.59
N GLY A 658 -18.31 -0.05 -21.29
CA GLY A 658 -18.78 1.03 -22.15
C GLY A 658 -19.93 1.81 -21.54
N LEU A 659 -20.51 2.75 -22.29
CA LEU A 659 -21.70 3.46 -21.84
C LEU A 659 -22.90 2.50 -21.77
N GLY A 660 -23.04 1.64 -22.79
CA GLY A 660 -24.20 0.78 -23.00
C GLY A 660 -25.44 1.65 -23.19
N PHE A 661 -25.75 2.11 -24.40
CA PHE A 661 -26.86 3.05 -24.62
C PHE A 661 -28.25 2.44 -24.31
N SER A 662 -29.28 3.25 -24.06
CA SER A 662 -30.61 2.80 -23.63
C SER A 662 -31.58 2.44 -24.77
N GLY A 663 -31.07 1.82 -25.84
CA GLY A 663 -31.80 1.45 -27.05
C GLY A 663 -33.01 0.54 -26.84
N TYR A 664 -32.98 -0.36 -25.86
CA TYR A 664 -34.11 -1.23 -25.50
C TYR A 664 -35.01 -0.65 -24.40
N ASN A 665 -34.62 0.47 -23.77
CA ASN A 665 -35.44 1.14 -22.76
C ASN A 665 -36.51 2.01 -23.44
N MET A 666 -37.79 1.73 -23.16
CA MET A 666 -38.92 2.45 -23.75
C MET A 666 -39.42 3.62 -22.89
N GLU A 667 -38.96 3.71 -21.63
CA GLU A 667 -39.46 4.67 -20.63
C GLU A 667 -38.47 5.82 -20.38
N PHE A 668 -37.17 5.52 -20.45
CA PHE A 668 -36.08 6.46 -20.19
C PHE A 668 -34.95 6.29 -21.22
N ASN A 669 -35.01 7.09 -22.28
CA ASN A 669 -34.15 7.00 -23.46
C ASN A 669 -33.89 8.39 -24.09
N ALA A 670 -33.29 8.43 -25.29
CA ALA A 670 -32.96 9.67 -25.98
C ALA A 670 -34.15 10.64 -26.16
N ASP A 671 -35.38 10.16 -26.36
CA ASP A 671 -36.57 11.01 -26.55
C ASP A 671 -36.96 11.77 -25.27
N ASN A 672 -36.55 11.27 -24.10
CA ASN A 672 -36.67 12.00 -22.83
C ASN A 672 -35.62 13.12 -22.69
N GLY A 673 -34.69 13.22 -23.65
CA GLY A 673 -33.62 14.22 -23.69
C GLY A 673 -32.42 13.88 -22.79
N ILE A 674 -32.20 12.60 -22.45
CA ILE A 674 -31.10 12.16 -21.57
C ILE A 674 -29.71 12.40 -22.18
N TYR A 675 -29.61 12.50 -23.52
CA TYR A 675 -28.39 12.86 -24.25
C TYR A 675 -28.42 14.24 -24.91
N ARG A 676 -29.50 15.01 -24.69
CA ARG A 676 -29.73 16.33 -25.31
C ARG A 676 -29.67 16.30 -26.84
N MET A 677 -28.96 17.24 -27.45
CA MET A 677 -28.79 17.37 -28.90
C MET A 677 -27.59 16.56 -29.43
N THR A 678 -26.95 15.74 -28.59
CA THR A 678 -25.74 14.99 -28.98
C THR A 678 -26.08 13.64 -29.60
N VAL A 679 -27.05 12.92 -29.04
CA VAL A 679 -27.47 11.59 -29.52
C VAL A 679 -28.99 11.58 -29.65
N ASP A 680 -29.47 11.24 -30.85
CA ASP A 680 -30.89 11.00 -31.12
C ASP A 680 -31.26 9.52 -30.89
N ARG A 681 -32.56 9.23 -30.93
CA ARG A 681 -33.08 7.88 -30.68
C ARG A 681 -32.57 6.83 -31.66
N ASP A 682 -32.45 7.18 -32.94
CA ASP A 682 -31.95 6.27 -33.97
C ASP A 682 -30.49 5.90 -33.75
N THR A 683 -29.67 6.88 -33.34
CA THR A 683 -28.26 6.66 -33.02
C THR A 683 -28.11 5.86 -31.74
N GLU A 684 -28.86 6.18 -30.68
CA GLU A 684 -28.88 5.44 -29.42
C GLU A 684 -29.15 3.94 -29.66
N ILE A 685 -30.19 3.60 -30.45
CA ILE A 685 -30.54 2.21 -30.76
C ILE A 685 -29.40 1.50 -31.52
N LYS A 686 -28.73 2.19 -32.45
CA LYS A 686 -27.59 1.63 -33.20
C LYS A 686 -26.41 1.34 -32.26
N GLU A 687 -26.08 2.27 -31.38
CA GLU A 687 -24.98 2.13 -30.43
C GLU A 687 -25.22 1.03 -29.39
N SER A 688 -26.47 0.87 -28.91
CA SER A 688 -26.84 -0.27 -28.06
C SER A 688 -26.58 -1.59 -28.76
N LYS A 689 -26.96 -1.69 -30.04
CA LYS A 689 -26.77 -2.90 -30.82
C LYS A 689 -25.29 -3.23 -31.04
N ILE A 690 -24.44 -2.23 -31.24
CA ILE A 690 -22.98 -2.41 -31.35
C ILE A 690 -22.41 -3.11 -30.11
N PHE A 691 -22.78 -2.64 -28.92
CA PHE A 691 -22.32 -3.25 -27.67
C PHE A 691 -22.93 -4.63 -27.44
N GLU A 692 -24.22 -4.82 -27.75
CA GLU A 692 -24.90 -6.11 -27.67
C GLU A 692 -24.24 -7.18 -28.56
N ASP A 693 -23.95 -6.84 -29.82
CA ASP A 693 -23.31 -7.75 -30.77
C ASP A 693 -21.91 -8.15 -30.31
N LEU A 694 -21.13 -7.18 -29.79
CA LEU A 694 -19.82 -7.43 -29.18
C LEU A 694 -19.93 -8.36 -27.96
N TYR A 695 -20.85 -8.06 -27.05
CA TYR A 695 -21.09 -8.83 -25.84
C TYR A 695 -21.44 -10.29 -26.18
N ASN A 696 -22.40 -10.50 -27.10
CA ASN A 696 -22.85 -11.82 -27.51
C ASN A 696 -21.73 -12.65 -28.15
N ARG A 697 -20.87 -11.99 -28.94
CA ARG A 697 -19.70 -12.62 -29.55
C ARG A 697 -18.65 -13.04 -28.52
N LEU A 698 -18.40 -12.22 -27.49
CA LEU A 698 -17.38 -12.51 -26.47
C LEU A 698 -17.86 -13.46 -25.36
N ARG A 699 -19.17 -13.58 -25.18
CA ARG A 699 -19.81 -14.39 -24.12
C ARG A 699 -19.24 -15.82 -23.98
N PRO A 700 -19.01 -16.61 -25.06
CA PRO A 700 -18.43 -17.95 -24.92
C PRO A 700 -17.01 -17.96 -24.34
N ILE A 701 -16.21 -16.94 -24.65
CA ILE A 701 -14.82 -16.81 -24.20
C ILE A 701 -14.77 -16.35 -22.74
N LEU A 702 -15.63 -15.38 -22.39
CA LEU A 702 -15.64 -14.74 -21.08
C LEU A 702 -16.32 -15.59 -19.99
N ALA A 703 -17.13 -16.60 -20.38
CA ALA A 703 -17.83 -17.53 -19.48
C ALA A 703 -16.92 -18.21 -18.43
N ASN A 704 -15.66 -18.47 -18.79
CA ASN A 704 -14.67 -19.18 -17.97
C ASN A 704 -13.62 -18.23 -17.37
N LYS A 705 -13.91 -16.93 -17.30
CA LYS A 705 -13.00 -15.89 -16.78
C LYS A 705 -13.70 -15.14 -15.65
N ASN A 706 -12.90 -14.52 -14.78
CA ASN A 706 -13.41 -13.60 -13.76
C ASN A 706 -13.81 -12.28 -14.44
N THR A 707 -15.04 -12.27 -14.97
CA THR A 707 -15.52 -11.22 -15.88
C THR A 707 -16.39 -10.20 -15.16
N ILE A 708 -16.04 -8.93 -15.33
CA ILE A 708 -16.85 -7.77 -14.98
C ILE A 708 -17.45 -7.19 -16.26
N ILE A 709 -18.75 -6.98 -16.27
CA ILE A 709 -19.46 -6.19 -17.27
C ILE A 709 -19.74 -4.82 -16.64
N LEU A 710 -19.01 -3.80 -17.09
CA LEU A 710 -19.05 -2.45 -16.56
C LEU A 710 -19.74 -1.53 -17.56
N THR A 711 -21.04 -1.29 -17.37
CA THR A 711 -21.82 -0.45 -18.28
C THR A 711 -22.59 0.60 -17.50
N HIS A 712 -22.49 1.86 -17.91
CA HIS A 712 -23.18 2.93 -17.21
C HIS A 712 -24.69 2.68 -17.15
N THR A 713 -25.34 2.23 -18.23
CA THR A 713 -26.75 1.81 -18.15
C THR A 713 -26.88 0.30 -17.86
N PRO A 714 -27.98 -0.14 -17.20
CA PRO A 714 -28.16 -1.54 -16.84
C PRO A 714 -28.37 -2.43 -18.07
N LYS A 715 -28.02 -3.72 -17.95
CA LYS A 715 -28.09 -4.71 -19.06
C LYS A 715 -29.40 -4.69 -19.85
N LYS A 716 -30.53 -4.58 -19.16
CA LYS A 716 -31.87 -4.53 -19.77
C LYS A 716 -32.08 -3.37 -20.76
N ASP A 717 -31.26 -2.33 -20.68
CA ASP A 717 -31.41 -1.12 -21.50
C ASP A 717 -30.62 -1.23 -22.81
N TRP A 718 -29.53 -2.01 -22.84
CA TRP A 718 -28.69 -2.22 -24.04
C TRP A 718 -28.72 -3.64 -24.62
N CYS A 719 -29.29 -4.63 -23.91
CA CYS A 719 -29.41 -6.01 -24.37
C CYS A 719 -30.85 -6.51 -24.34
N ARG A 720 -31.27 -7.19 -25.41
CA ARG A 720 -32.57 -7.83 -25.50
C ARG A 720 -32.75 -8.96 -24.47
N GLU A 721 -31.68 -9.71 -24.18
CA GLU A 721 -31.65 -10.71 -23.10
C GLU A 721 -31.33 -10.01 -21.77
N ALA A 722 -32.36 -9.51 -21.09
CA ALA A 722 -32.21 -8.69 -19.88
C ALA A 722 -31.58 -9.41 -18.67
N ASP A 723 -31.77 -10.73 -18.56
CA ASP A 723 -31.33 -11.49 -17.38
C ASP A 723 -29.80 -11.59 -17.29
N PRO A 724 -29.21 -11.47 -16.08
CA PRO A 724 -27.76 -11.59 -15.91
C PRO A 724 -27.27 -13.00 -16.23
N ASN A 725 -26.08 -13.09 -16.79
CA ASN A 725 -25.41 -14.37 -17.05
C ASN A 725 -24.68 -14.86 -15.80
N LYS A 726 -24.67 -16.20 -15.62
CA LYS A 726 -23.93 -16.86 -14.53
C LYS A 726 -22.45 -16.52 -14.58
N ASN A 727 -21.83 -16.43 -13.40
CA ASN A 727 -20.41 -16.19 -13.18
C ASN A 727 -19.90 -14.81 -13.66
N TYR A 728 -20.79 -13.92 -14.13
CA TYR A 728 -20.43 -12.55 -14.47
C TYR A 728 -20.80 -11.62 -13.33
N VAL A 729 -20.01 -10.55 -13.20
CA VAL A 729 -20.30 -9.44 -12.31
C VAL A 729 -20.79 -8.26 -13.13
N TYR A 730 -22.05 -7.89 -12.97
CA TYR A 730 -22.61 -6.70 -13.62
C TYR A 730 -22.50 -5.50 -12.69
N VAL A 731 -21.89 -4.42 -13.18
CA VAL A 731 -21.81 -3.12 -12.49
C VAL A 731 -22.44 -2.09 -13.40
N SER A 732 -23.41 -1.33 -12.88
CA SER A 732 -24.13 -0.31 -13.66
C SER A 732 -24.68 0.83 -12.82
N GLY A 733 -24.89 1.98 -13.46
CA GLY A 733 -25.48 3.19 -12.91
C GLY A 733 -26.79 3.66 -13.58
N HIS A 734 -26.87 4.96 -13.89
CA HIS A 734 -27.87 5.65 -14.72
C HIS A 734 -29.27 5.85 -14.12
N THR A 735 -29.79 4.84 -13.42
CA THR A 735 -31.21 4.83 -12.97
C THR A 735 -31.45 5.51 -11.63
N HIS A 736 -30.37 5.69 -10.86
CA HIS A 736 -30.31 6.07 -9.44
C HIS A 736 -31.15 5.19 -8.52
N ARG A 737 -31.51 4.00 -9.01
CA ARG A 737 -32.24 2.98 -8.27
C ARG A 737 -31.23 1.99 -7.70
N ASN A 738 -30.84 2.22 -6.45
CA ASN A 738 -29.83 1.39 -5.81
C ASN A 738 -30.33 -0.04 -5.59
N PHE A 739 -29.71 -1.00 -6.27
CA PHE A 739 -30.06 -2.42 -6.23
C PHE A 739 -28.81 -3.31 -6.18
N PHE A 740 -28.88 -4.36 -5.38
CA PHE A 740 -27.79 -5.32 -5.18
C PHE A 740 -28.32 -6.75 -5.12
N HIS A 741 -27.62 -7.67 -5.79
CA HIS A 741 -27.85 -9.11 -5.69
C HIS A 741 -26.53 -9.88 -5.88
N ASP A 742 -26.20 -10.79 -4.96
CA ASP A 742 -25.08 -11.73 -5.11
C ASP A 742 -25.35 -13.02 -4.33
N ASP A 743 -25.67 -14.08 -5.07
CA ASP A 743 -25.83 -15.45 -4.58
C ASP A 743 -24.61 -16.36 -4.88
N GLY A 744 -23.55 -15.80 -5.48
CA GLY A 744 -22.37 -16.50 -5.96
C GLY A 744 -22.44 -16.91 -7.44
N GLU A 745 -23.63 -17.07 -8.02
CA GLU A 745 -23.82 -17.39 -9.45
C GLU A 745 -24.24 -16.15 -10.26
N TYR A 746 -25.23 -15.40 -9.77
CA TYR A 746 -25.75 -14.17 -10.35
C TYR A 746 -25.35 -12.98 -9.50
N ARG A 747 -24.61 -12.04 -10.10
CA ARG A 747 -23.94 -10.97 -9.36
C ARG A 747 -24.20 -9.62 -10.02
N VAL A 748 -25.01 -8.78 -9.39
CA VAL A 748 -25.44 -7.46 -9.86
C VAL A 748 -25.16 -6.41 -8.79
N TYR A 749 -24.37 -5.41 -9.17
CA TYR A 749 -23.87 -4.33 -8.31
C TYR A 749 -24.24 -2.97 -8.91
N SER A 750 -25.42 -2.49 -8.53
CA SER A 750 -25.95 -1.17 -8.93
C SER A 750 -26.39 -0.37 -7.71
N ASP A 751 -25.80 -0.64 -6.54
CA ASP A 751 -26.18 -0.09 -5.24
C ASP A 751 -25.26 1.05 -4.76
N ASN A 752 -24.41 1.58 -5.65
CA ASN A 752 -23.59 2.77 -5.38
C ASN A 752 -23.77 3.88 -6.43
N GLN A 753 -25.02 4.09 -6.84
CA GLN A 753 -25.46 5.20 -7.67
C GLN A 753 -25.71 6.40 -6.75
N VAL A 754 -24.76 7.35 -6.72
CA VAL A 754 -24.76 8.42 -5.72
C VAL A 754 -25.90 9.42 -5.94
N GLY A 755 -26.21 9.73 -7.21
CA GLY A 755 -27.36 10.55 -7.60
C GLY A 755 -27.17 12.05 -7.43
N TYR A 756 -28.23 12.86 -7.53
CA TYR A 756 -28.15 14.31 -7.56
C TYR A 756 -27.99 14.97 -6.18
N HIS A 757 -28.41 14.32 -5.10
CA HIS A 757 -28.53 14.98 -3.78
C HIS A 757 -27.62 14.45 -2.67
N SER A 758 -26.99 13.29 -2.84
CA SER A 758 -26.09 12.74 -1.80
C SER A 758 -24.80 13.56 -1.66
N GLU A 759 -24.48 14.03 -0.45
CA GLU A 759 -23.36 14.96 -0.23
C GLU A 759 -21.99 14.28 -0.11
N ASN A 760 -21.94 13.03 0.35
CA ASN A 760 -20.69 12.33 0.67
C ASN A 760 -20.62 10.98 -0.09
N PRO A 761 -20.14 10.98 -1.35
CA PRO A 761 -19.96 9.75 -2.11
C PRO A 761 -18.89 8.88 -1.46
N HIS A 762 -19.28 7.68 -1.03
CA HIS A 762 -18.39 6.63 -0.55
C HIS A 762 -18.24 5.54 -1.61
N LEU A 763 -17.16 4.77 -1.52
CA LEU A 763 -17.02 3.58 -2.36
C LEU A 763 -17.72 2.39 -1.72
N LYS A 764 -18.28 1.52 -2.55
CA LYS A 764 -18.66 0.17 -2.14
C LYS A 764 -17.74 -0.86 -2.80
N THR A 765 -17.67 -2.07 -2.23
CA THR A 765 -16.68 -3.07 -2.67
C THR A 765 -17.23 -4.49 -2.78
N PHE A 766 -16.86 -5.23 -3.81
CA PHE A 766 -17.12 -6.68 -3.92
C PHE A 766 -15.83 -7.49 -4.07
N LEU A 767 -15.91 -8.81 -3.82
CA LEU A 767 -14.80 -9.74 -4.00
C LEU A 767 -14.88 -10.45 -5.35
N LEU A 768 -13.87 -10.25 -6.18
CA LEU A 768 -13.68 -11.01 -7.42
C LEU A 768 -12.68 -12.13 -7.19
N ASP A 769 -12.92 -13.31 -7.76
CA ASP A 769 -11.94 -14.39 -7.66
C ASP A 769 -10.67 -14.01 -8.42
N ASN A 770 -9.53 -14.44 -7.89
CA ASN A 770 -8.22 -14.06 -8.41
C ASN A 770 -7.50 -15.27 -9.03
N ASP A 771 -8.17 -16.40 -9.21
CA ASP A 771 -7.60 -17.58 -9.88
C ASP A 771 -7.95 -17.60 -11.38
N TYR A 772 -7.13 -18.29 -12.17
CA TYR A 772 -7.43 -18.56 -13.57
C TYR A 772 -6.95 -19.96 -13.97
N ASP A 773 -7.49 -20.45 -15.07
CA ASP A 773 -7.10 -21.70 -15.68
C ASP A 773 -6.66 -21.48 -17.14
N CYS A 774 -5.36 -21.52 -17.36
CA CYS A 774 -4.76 -21.34 -18.69
C CYS A 774 -4.92 -22.55 -19.62
N PHE A 775 -5.52 -23.64 -19.14
CA PHE A 775 -5.87 -24.85 -19.90
C PHE A 775 -7.39 -25.10 -19.93
N SER A 776 -8.20 -24.12 -19.53
CA SER A 776 -9.66 -24.24 -19.49
C SER A 776 -10.27 -24.63 -20.85
N ASP A 777 -9.70 -24.13 -21.94
CA ASP A 777 -10.07 -24.34 -23.34
C ASP A 777 -9.63 -25.70 -23.92
N TYR A 778 -8.81 -26.48 -23.22
CA TYR A 778 -8.38 -27.80 -23.69
C TYR A 778 -9.51 -28.82 -23.51
N GLU A 779 -9.69 -29.72 -24.45
CA GLU A 779 -10.54 -30.90 -24.23
C GLU A 779 -9.87 -31.89 -23.28
N ASP A 780 -10.62 -32.86 -22.79
CA ASP A 780 -10.05 -33.98 -22.03
C ASP A 780 -9.06 -34.77 -22.91
N GLY A 781 -7.87 -35.05 -22.38
CA GLY A 781 -6.82 -35.70 -23.15
C GLY A 781 -5.43 -35.61 -22.53
N ILE A 782 -4.43 -36.01 -23.31
CA ILE A 782 -3.00 -35.98 -22.97
C ILE A 782 -2.31 -34.99 -23.91
N PHE A 783 -1.68 -33.97 -23.36
CA PHE A 783 -1.06 -32.89 -24.12
C PHE A 783 0.39 -32.70 -23.68
N GLU A 784 1.28 -32.41 -24.62
CA GLU A 784 2.61 -31.93 -24.31
C GLU A 784 2.54 -30.42 -24.01
N VAL A 785 3.12 -30.00 -22.88
CA VAL A 785 3.12 -28.61 -22.42
C VAL A 785 4.53 -28.16 -22.06
N THR A 786 4.75 -26.85 -22.06
CA THR A 786 6.04 -26.27 -21.68
C THR A 786 6.16 -26.09 -20.16
N GLY A 787 7.40 -25.92 -19.68
CA GLY A 787 7.64 -25.54 -18.29
C GLY A 787 7.06 -24.18 -17.91
N GLU A 788 6.91 -23.27 -18.88
CA GLU A 788 6.27 -21.96 -18.70
C GLU A 788 4.76 -22.13 -18.48
N GLN A 789 4.08 -22.88 -19.35
CA GLN A 789 2.64 -23.16 -19.21
C GLN A 789 2.32 -23.86 -17.88
N TYR A 790 3.19 -24.77 -17.42
CA TYR A 790 3.05 -25.41 -16.10
C TYR A 790 3.20 -24.41 -14.94
N ASN A 791 4.16 -23.49 -15.03
CA ASN A 791 4.33 -22.42 -14.04
C ASN A 791 3.11 -21.48 -14.03
N ASP A 792 2.62 -21.08 -15.21
CA ASP A 792 1.47 -20.20 -15.36
C ASP A 792 0.18 -20.84 -14.83
N PHE A 793 -0.03 -22.14 -15.04
CA PHE A 793 -1.18 -22.84 -14.48
C PHE A 793 -1.22 -22.78 -12.95
N TYR A 794 -0.10 -23.07 -12.28
CA TYR A 794 -0.03 -22.99 -10.81
C TYR A 794 -0.10 -21.56 -10.30
N ARG A 795 0.49 -20.61 -11.04
CA ARG A 795 0.32 -19.19 -10.76
C ARG A 795 -1.18 -18.86 -10.80
N GLY A 796 -1.89 -19.27 -11.85
CA GLY A 796 -3.33 -19.16 -12.01
C GLY A 796 -4.11 -19.78 -10.87
N LYS A 797 -3.74 -20.96 -10.36
CA LYS A 797 -4.39 -21.57 -9.18
C LYS A 797 -4.01 -20.94 -7.84
N ASN A 798 -3.21 -19.87 -7.83
CA ASN A 798 -2.67 -19.23 -6.63
C ASN A 798 -1.92 -20.25 -5.75
N ILE A 799 -1.02 -21.04 -6.36
CA ILE A 799 -0.19 -22.01 -5.65
C ILE A 799 1.27 -21.67 -5.92
N SER A 800 1.96 -21.19 -4.88
CA SER A 800 3.40 -20.96 -4.96
C SER A 800 4.15 -22.24 -5.35
N MET A 801 5.01 -22.13 -6.36
CA MET A 801 5.94 -23.18 -6.72
C MET A 801 7.30 -22.61 -7.11
N THR A 802 8.28 -23.50 -7.24
CA THR A 802 9.58 -23.17 -7.82
C THR A 802 9.93 -24.26 -8.83
N PHE A 803 9.71 -23.99 -10.11
CA PHE A 803 10.05 -24.89 -11.22
C PHE A 803 10.86 -24.12 -12.27
N GLN A 804 12.19 -24.21 -12.15
CA GLN A 804 13.15 -23.48 -12.99
C GLN A 804 14.05 -24.44 -13.79
N ARG A 805 13.76 -25.75 -13.73
CA ARG A 805 14.56 -26.78 -14.38
C ARG A 805 14.05 -27.00 -15.80
N GLU A 806 14.95 -27.19 -16.74
CA GLU A 806 14.60 -27.73 -18.05
C GLU A 806 14.26 -29.21 -17.92
N VAL A 807 13.20 -29.62 -18.60
CA VAL A 807 12.71 -31.00 -18.64
C VAL A 807 12.60 -31.46 -20.08
N ASN A 808 12.71 -32.76 -20.31
CA ASN A 808 12.74 -33.30 -21.68
C ASN A 808 11.36 -33.25 -22.35
N VAL A 809 10.39 -33.98 -21.81
CA VAL A 809 8.98 -33.89 -22.23
C VAL A 809 8.12 -33.77 -20.98
N LEU A 810 7.13 -32.88 -21.02
CA LEU A 810 6.18 -32.67 -19.94
C LEU A 810 4.76 -32.86 -20.48
N TYR A 811 4.06 -33.87 -19.96
CA TYR A 811 2.67 -34.14 -20.27
C TYR A 811 1.76 -33.49 -19.24
N MET A 812 0.69 -32.88 -19.71
CA MET A 812 -0.49 -32.48 -18.95
C MET A 812 -1.64 -33.40 -19.35
N LEU A 813 -2.20 -34.09 -18.37
CA LEU A 813 -3.36 -34.97 -18.52
C LEU A 813 -4.55 -34.19 -17.96
N LYS A 814 -5.54 -33.89 -18.80
CA LYS A 814 -6.79 -33.24 -18.40
C LYS A 814 -7.93 -34.24 -18.49
N LYS A 815 -8.67 -34.44 -17.40
CA LYS A 815 -9.84 -35.32 -17.38
C LYS A 815 -10.89 -34.82 -16.39
N ASN A 816 -12.12 -34.61 -16.84
CA ASN A 816 -13.23 -34.13 -16.01
C ASN A 816 -12.88 -32.87 -15.20
N GLY A 817 -12.12 -31.94 -15.81
CA GLY A 817 -11.65 -30.72 -15.15
C GLY A 817 -10.53 -30.91 -14.13
N TYR A 818 -9.96 -32.11 -13.97
CA TYR A 818 -8.78 -32.39 -13.16
C TYR A 818 -7.51 -32.46 -14.02
N TYR A 819 -6.37 -32.12 -13.42
CA TYR A 819 -5.07 -32.06 -14.09
C TYR A 819 -4.04 -32.95 -13.39
N CYS A 820 -3.26 -33.70 -14.17
CA CYS A 820 -2.07 -34.44 -13.71
C CYS A 820 -0.89 -34.09 -14.62
N PHE A 821 0.29 -33.82 -14.03
CA PHE A 821 1.48 -33.44 -14.78
C PHE A 821 2.56 -34.51 -14.66
N ILE A 822 3.00 -35.06 -15.79
CA ILE A 822 3.97 -36.16 -15.86
C ILE A 822 5.16 -35.73 -16.71
N HIS A 823 6.34 -35.76 -16.11
CA HIS A 823 7.61 -35.58 -16.83
C HIS A 823 8.12 -36.94 -17.34
N LYS A 824 8.58 -36.97 -18.59
CA LYS A 824 9.30 -38.10 -19.21
C LYS A 824 10.75 -37.73 -19.46
N SER A 825 11.66 -38.45 -18.80
CA SER A 825 13.11 -38.28 -19.00
C SER A 825 13.56 -38.72 -20.39
N ARG A 826 14.80 -38.36 -20.77
CA ARG A 826 15.43 -38.87 -22.01
C ARG A 826 15.57 -40.39 -22.04
N SER A 827 15.66 -41.03 -20.87
CA SER A 827 15.71 -42.49 -20.74
C SER A 827 14.32 -43.15 -20.79
N GLY A 828 13.25 -42.37 -21.01
CA GLY A 828 11.88 -42.85 -21.02
C GLY A 828 11.23 -43.01 -19.64
N SER A 829 11.93 -42.68 -18.54
CA SER A 829 11.37 -42.81 -17.19
C SER A 829 10.32 -41.73 -16.93
N LEU A 830 9.18 -42.12 -16.38
CA LEU A 830 8.08 -41.23 -16.00
C LEU A 830 8.16 -40.82 -14.52
N THR A 831 7.84 -39.56 -14.27
CA THR A 831 7.73 -38.99 -12.92
C THR A 831 6.52 -38.07 -12.84
N ILE A 832 5.66 -38.25 -11.83
CA ILE A 832 4.58 -37.31 -11.52
C ILE A 832 5.17 -36.05 -10.85
N LEU A 833 4.63 -34.88 -11.22
CA LEU A 833 5.03 -33.59 -10.67
C LEU A 833 4.08 -33.14 -9.55
N ASN A 834 4.69 -32.73 -8.44
CA ASN A 834 4.02 -32.07 -7.33
C ASN A 834 4.64 -30.67 -7.16
N GLY A 835 4.21 -29.71 -7.97
CA GLY A 835 4.91 -28.44 -8.13
C GLY A 835 6.33 -28.71 -8.67
N GLY A 836 7.35 -28.24 -7.95
CA GLY A 836 8.76 -28.47 -8.31
C GLY A 836 9.31 -29.86 -7.99
N ALA A 837 8.59 -30.67 -7.22
CA ALA A 837 9.04 -32.00 -6.77
C ALA A 837 8.64 -33.09 -7.79
N MET A 838 9.54 -34.06 -8.01
CA MET A 838 9.33 -35.21 -8.89
C MET A 838 9.26 -36.49 -8.06
N LYS A 839 8.27 -37.34 -8.34
CA LYS A 839 8.19 -38.71 -7.79
C LYS A 839 8.15 -39.70 -8.94
N LYS A 840 9.00 -40.74 -8.89
CA LYS A 840 9.05 -41.78 -9.92
C LYS A 840 7.73 -42.54 -9.98
N LEU A 841 7.29 -42.81 -11.20
CA LEU A 841 6.13 -43.62 -11.53
C LEU A 841 6.61 -45.04 -11.89
N GLU A 842 5.85 -46.06 -11.47
CA GLU A 842 6.24 -47.47 -11.64
C GLU A 842 6.03 -47.94 -13.08
N ILE A 843 4.89 -47.61 -13.66
CA ILE A 843 4.52 -47.95 -15.03
C ILE A 843 5.04 -46.85 -15.97
N GLN A 844 5.68 -47.25 -17.06
CA GLN A 844 6.34 -46.31 -18.01
C GLN A 844 5.45 -46.00 -19.23
N ASP A 845 4.15 -45.90 -19.01
CA ASP A 845 3.14 -45.57 -20.01
C ASP A 845 2.26 -44.42 -19.51
N VAL A 846 2.21 -43.33 -20.27
CA VAL A 846 1.40 -42.15 -19.90
C VAL A 846 -0.09 -42.44 -20.05
N GLN A 847 -0.48 -43.30 -21.02
CA GLN A 847 -1.88 -43.64 -21.27
C GLN A 847 -2.49 -44.36 -20.06
N TYR A 848 -1.73 -45.26 -19.43
CA TYR A 848 -2.12 -45.91 -18.18
C TYR A 848 -2.60 -44.90 -17.12
N TYR A 849 -1.86 -43.81 -16.92
CA TYR A 849 -2.19 -42.81 -15.91
C TYR A 849 -3.46 -42.02 -16.26
N TYR A 850 -3.68 -41.74 -17.54
CA TYR A 850 -4.89 -41.07 -18.03
C TYR A 850 -6.14 -41.96 -17.87
N ASP A 851 -6.03 -43.22 -18.26
CA ASP A 851 -7.14 -44.18 -18.19
C ASP A 851 -7.59 -44.41 -16.73
N ASN A 852 -6.64 -44.46 -15.80
CA ASN A 852 -6.88 -44.72 -14.37
C ASN A 852 -7.06 -43.45 -13.52
N MET A 853 -7.05 -42.26 -14.13
CA MET A 853 -7.05 -40.98 -13.41
C MET A 853 -8.30 -40.82 -12.51
N ASP A 854 -9.49 -41.15 -13.02
CA ASP A 854 -10.74 -41.04 -12.25
C ASP A 854 -10.76 -41.97 -11.03
N ALA A 855 -10.27 -43.21 -11.19
CA ALA A 855 -10.19 -44.18 -10.11
C ALA A 855 -9.21 -43.73 -9.01
N MET A 856 -8.05 -43.19 -9.40
CA MET A 856 -7.07 -42.64 -8.47
C MET A 856 -7.62 -41.41 -7.72
N ILE A 857 -8.25 -40.48 -8.43
CA ILE A 857 -8.88 -39.30 -7.84
C ILE A 857 -9.95 -39.74 -6.83
N SER A 858 -10.84 -40.67 -7.20
CA SER A 858 -11.90 -41.16 -6.30
C SER A 858 -11.34 -41.79 -5.02
N THR A 859 -10.28 -42.60 -5.15
CA THR A 859 -9.60 -43.28 -4.04
C THR A 859 -9.01 -42.29 -3.02
N ILE A 860 -8.45 -41.18 -3.49
CA ILE A 860 -7.87 -40.14 -2.62
C ILE A 860 -8.96 -39.20 -2.09
N LYS A 861 -9.84 -38.71 -2.98
CA LYS A 861 -10.78 -37.63 -2.70
C LYS A 861 -11.83 -38.04 -1.66
N THR A 862 -12.33 -39.28 -1.73
CA THR A 862 -13.38 -39.76 -0.82
C THR A 862 -13.00 -39.68 0.68
N PRO A 863 -11.88 -40.27 1.14
CA PRO A 863 -11.44 -40.11 2.53
C PRO A 863 -10.98 -38.68 2.84
N LEU A 864 -10.35 -38.00 1.87
CA LEU A 864 -9.85 -36.64 2.05
C LEU A 864 -10.97 -35.62 2.29
N ASP A 865 -12.10 -35.73 1.60
CA ASP A 865 -13.23 -34.81 1.76
C ASP A 865 -13.86 -34.95 3.15
N LYS A 866 -13.95 -36.18 3.69
CA LYS A 866 -14.40 -36.42 5.07
C LYS A 866 -13.46 -35.76 6.07
N PHE A 867 -12.14 -35.94 5.88
CA PHE A 867 -11.12 -35.33 6.72
C PHE A 867 -11.18 -33.80 6.65
N THR A 868 -11.24 -33.25 5.44
CA THR A 868 -11.28 -31.81 5.19
C THR A 868 -12.55 -31.17 5.76
N SER A 869 -13.69 -31.85 5.68
CA SER A 869 -14.94 -31.38 6.30
C SER A 869 -14.83 -31.30 7.82
N PHE A 870 -14.09 -32.22 8.45
CA PHE A 870 -13.78 -32.12 9.87
C PHE A 870 -12.85 -30.93 10.16
N GLN A 871 -11.77 -30.76 9.38
CA GLN A 871 -10.85 -29.63 9.54
C GLN A 871 -11.56 -28.28 9.36
N LYS A 872 -12.45 -28.14 8.39
CA LYS A 872 -13.24 -26.91 8.18
C LYS A 872 -14.08 -26.56 9.40
N ARG A 873 -14.78 -27.52 10.01
CA ARG A 873 -15.54 -27.28 11.25
C ARG A 873 -14.66 -26.76 12.39
N VAL A 874 -13.43 -27.26 12.50
CA VAL A 874 -12.45 -26.78 13.50
C VAL A 874 -11.95 -25.38 13.15
N ALA A 875 -11.57 -25.16 11.89
CA ALA A 875 -11.11 -23.87 11.37
C ALA A 875 -12.17 -22.77 11.53
N ASP A 876 -13.43 -23.05 11.22
CA ASP A 876 -14.54 -22.10 11.38
C ASP A 876 -14.76 -21.73 12.84
N MET A 877 -14.58 -22.69 13.76
CA MET A 877 -14.61 -22.40 15.19
C MET A 877 -13.44 -21.49 15.61
N VAL A 878 -12.23 -21.75 15.10
CA VAL A 878 -11.05 -20.88 15.33
C VAL A 878 -11.31 -19.47 14.81
N LYS A 879 -11.85 -19.32 13.58
CA LYS A 879 -12.23 -18.01 13.02
C LYS A 879 -13.27 -17.31 13.90
N ARG A 880 -14.26 -18.05 14.40
CA ARG A 880 -15.34 -17.53 15.25
C ARG A 880 -14.85 -16.96 16.59
N ILE A 881 -13.77 -17.52 17.16
CA ILE A 881 -13.13 -17.01 18.39
C ILE A 881 -12.06 -15.94 18.13
N GLY A 882 -11.88 -15.52 16.87
CA GLY A 882 -10.93 -14.47 16.49
C GLY A 882 -9.54 -14.96 16.08
N GLY A 883 -9.35 -16.28 15.88
CA GLY A 883 -8.13 -16.84 15.29
C GLY A 883 -8.15 -16.83 13.75
N VAL A 884 -7.03 -17.22 13.13
CA VAL A 884 -6.83 -17.21 11.68
C VAL A 884 -7.62 -18.32 10.97
N GLY A 885 -7.55 -19.55 11.49
CA GLY A 885 -8.24 -20.72 10.96
C GLY A 885 -7.71 -21.24 9.62
N THR A 886 -6.47 -20.92 9.23
CA THR A 886 -5.88 -21.41 7.98
C THR A 886 -5.55 -22.90 8.09
N ILE A 887 -6.00 -23.70 7.13
CA ILE A 887 -5.70 -25.13 7.05
C ILE A 887 -4.49 -25.34 6.14
N HIS A 888 -3.48 -26.07 6.64
CA HIS A 888 -2.27 -26.38 5.89
C HIS A 888 -1.84 -27.84 6.14
N GLY A 889 -2.31 -28.76 5.29
CA GLY A 889 -2.14 -30.19 5.53
C GLY A 889 -3.02 -30.64 6.68
N SER A 890 -2.41 -31.19 7.73
CA SER A 890 -3.05 -31.61 8.98
C SER A 890 -3.03 -30.55 10.09
N ILE A 891 -2.59 -29.32 9.80
CA ILE A 891 -2.41 -28.25 10.79
C ILE A 891 -3.42 -27.12 10.53
N ILE A 892 -3.99 -26.57 11.59
CA ILE A 892 -4.90 -25.41 11.57
C ILE A 892 -4.30 -24.30 12.41
N ASP A 893 -4.07 -23.14 11.81
CA ASP A 893 -3.43 -22.00 12.48
C ASP A 893 -4.43 -21.23 13.35
N ILE A 894 -4.08 -20.98 14.61
CA ILE A 894 -4.81 -20.05 15.48
C ILE A 894 -4.23 -18.65 15.29
N ASP A 895 -2.90 -18.54 15.36
CA ASP A 895 -2.12 -17.37 14.99
C ASP A 895 -0.76 -17.82 14.40
N PHE A 896 0.21 -16.91 14.34
CA PHE A 896 1.52 -17.20 13.74
C PHE A 896 2.34 -18.27 14.49
N TYR A 897 2.15 -18.43 15.81
CA TYR A 897 2.93 -19.35 16.63
C TYR A 897 2.10 -20.47 17.28
N ASN A 898 0.77 -20.32 17.32
CA ASN A 898 -0.15 -21.24 17.98
C ASN A 898 -0.98 -21.98 16.95
N HIS A 899 -1.00 -23.32 17.05
CA HIS A 899 -1.58 -24.19 16.03
C HIS A 899 -2.35 -25.36 16.64
N ILE A 900 -3.22 -25.97 15.85
CA ILE A 900 -3.92 -27.21 16.15
C ILE A 900 -3.51 -28.26 15.11
N TYR A 901 -2.89 -29.35 15.54
CA TYR A 901 -2.69 -30.52 14.71
C TYR A 901 -3.92 -31.42 14.78
N VAL A 902 -4.44 -31.84 13.62
CA VAL A 902 -5.52 -32.81 13.47
C VAL A 902 -4.96 -34.07 12.85
N ASN A 903 -4.98 -35.17 13.61
CA ASN A 903 -4.45 -36.44 13.13
C ASN A 903 -5.36 -37.04 12.03
N PRO A 904 -4.83 -37.33 10.83
CA PRO A 904 -5.64 -37.85 9.73
C PRO A 904 -6.11 -39.29 9.91
N LEU A 905 -5.58 -40.04 10.90
CA LEU A 905 -5.96 -41.44 11.14
C LEU A 905 -7.17 -41.57 12.07
N ASP A 906 -7.21 -40.78 13.15
CA ASP A 906 -8.21 -40.91 14.23
C ASP A 906 -8.97 -39.62 14.55
N LEU A 907 -8.68 -38.52 13.85
CA LEU A 907 -9.26 -37.19 14.05
C LEU A 907 -8.99 -36.58 15.43
N SER A 908 -8.01 -37.09 16.18
CA SER A 908 -7.55 -36.48 17.43
C SER A 908 -6.96 -35.09 17.16
N MET A 909 -7.17 -34.16 18.10
CA MET A 909 -6.71 -32.78 18.00
C MET A 909 -5.71 -32.46 19.10
N THR A 910 -4.61 -31.81 18.73
CA THR A 910 -3.54 -31.45 19.65
C THR A 910 -3.15 -29.99 19.46
N GLY A 911 -3.31 -29.18 20.51
CA GLY A 911 -2.90 -27.77 20.51
C GLY A 911 -1.42 -27.63 20.86
N TYR A 912 -0.67 -26.85 20.10
CA TYR A 912 0.75 -26.62 20.36
C TYR A 912 1.19 -25.21 19.96
N TRP A 913 2.26 -24.75 20.60
CA TRP A 913 3.02 -23.56 20.21
C TRP A 913 4.33 -23.98 19.52
N ALA A 914 4.76 -23.24 18.50
CA ALA A 914 5.98 -23.54 17.76
C ALA A 914 6.73 -22.28 17.33
N SER A 915 8.04 -22.20 17.60
CA SER A 915 8.91 -21.18 16.98
C SER A 915 9.48 -21.64 15.64
N ASP A 916 9.61 -22.96 15.45
CA ASP A 916 10.04 -23.60 14.21
C ASP A 916 9.56 -25.06 14.16
N ILE A 917 9.94 -25.79 13.11
CA ILE A 917 9.49 -27.18 12.91
C ILE A 917 10.04 -28.17 13.97
N ILE A 918 11.14 -27.83 14.65
CA ILE A 918 11.76 -28.64 15.69
C ILE A 918 11.22 -28.21 17.06
N ASN A 919 11.33 -26.93 17.40
CA ASN A 919 11.03 -26.41 18.74
C ASN A 919 9.53 -26.19 18.94
N LYS A 920 8.86 -27.14 19.62
CA LYS A 920 7.42 -27.11 19.90
C LYS A 920 7.10 -27.39 21.35
N ILE A 921 6.01 -26.78 21.83
CA ILE A 921 5.43 -27.01 23.15
C ILE A 921 3.99 -27.47 22.96
N VAL A 922 3.71 -28.73 23.29
CA VAL A 922 2.38 -29.35 23.22
C VAL A 922 1.63 -29.10 24.51
N TYR A 923 0.40 -28.64 24.40
CA TYR A 923 -0.44 -28.33 25.55
C TYR A 923 -1.40 -29.48 25.85
N PRO A 924 -1.79 -29.67 27.12
CA PRO A 924 -2.73 -30.72 27.53
C PRO A 924 -4.10 -30.62 26.86
N SER A 925 -4.50 -29.40 26.49
CA SER A 925 -5.75 -29.12 25.80
C SER A 925 -5.64 -27.82 25.00
N ILE A 926 -6.51 -27.66 23.99
CA ILE A 926 -6.60 -26.42 23.21
C ILE A 926 -6.99 -25.23 24.12
N PRO A 927 -7.95 -25.35 25.07
CA PRO A 927 -8.20 -24.29 26.04
C PRO A 927 -6.97 -23.86 26.85
N ALA A 928 -6.13 -24.82 27.29
CA ALA A 928 -4.90 -24.51 28.03
C ALA A 928 -3.87 -23.75 27.18
N LEU A 929 -3.77 -24.08 25.88
CA LEU A 929 -2.96 -23.31 24.91
C LEU A 929 -3.47 -21.87 24.80
N LEU A 930 -4.79 -21.72 24.57
CA LEU A 930 -5.43 -20.42 24.39
C LEU A 930 -5.28 -19.54 25.63
N GLU A 931 -5.55 -20.07 26.83
CA GLU A 931 -5.43 -19.33 28.09
C GLU A 931 -4.01 -18.81 28.31
N LYS A 932 -3.00 -19.60 27.96
CA LYS A 932 -1.60 -19.25 28.20
C LYS A 932 -1.02 -18.29 27.17
N ASN A 933 -1.27 -18.54 25.88
CA ASN A 933 -0.60 -17.84 24.79
C ASN A 933 -1.52 -16.87 24.01
N CYS A 934 -2.84 -17.07 24.05
CA CYS A 934 -3.81 -16.28 23.30
C CYS A 934 -4.96 -15.77 24.21
N PRO A 935 -4.67 -15.02 25.30
CA PRO A 935 -5.67 -14.71 26.34
C PRO A 935 -6.91 -13.97 25.81
N THR A 936 -6.75 -13.13 24.77
CA THR A 936 -7.89 -12.46 24.11
C THR A 936 -8.81 -13.46 23.41
N ILE A 937 -8.26 -14.40 22.64
CA ILE A 937 -9.00 -15.46 21.94
C ILE A 937 -9.66 -16.40 22.96
N PHE A 938 -8.96 -16.70 24.06
CA PHE A 938 -9.52 -17.48 25.17
C PHE A 938 -10.77 -16.82 25.78
N GLY A 939 -10.75 -15.50 25.96
CA GLY A 939 -11.91 -14.74 26.45
C GLY A 939 -13.16 -14.93 25.58
N GLU A 940 -13.01 -14.93 24.26
CA GLU A 940 -14.10 -15.19 23.31
C GLU A 940 -14.55 -16.65 23.31
N TYR A 941 -13.61 -17.60 23.42
CA TYR A 941 -13.91 -19.01 23.58
C TYR A 941 -14.79 -19.28 24.83
N VAL A 942 -14.48 -18.65 25.97
CA VAL A 942 -15.28 -18.78 27.20
C VAL A 942 -16.68 -18.21 27.04
N LYS A 943 -16.87 -17.13 26.27
CA LYS A 943 -18.20 -16.57 25.97
C LYS A 943 -19.04 -17.56 25.17
N LEU A 944 -18.44 -18.27 24.21
CA LEU A 944 -19.15 -19.27 23.39
C LEU A 944 -19.60 -20.50 24.17
N LEU A 945 -18.88 -20.90 25.21
CA LEU A 945 -19.29 -22.01 26.09
C LEU A 945 -20.58 -21.72 26.88
N LYS A 946 -21.01 -20.45 26.98
CA LYS A 946 -22.28 -20.06 27.62
C LYS A 946 -23.49 -20.20 26.69
N GLY A 947 -23.29 -20.46 25.39
CA GLY A 947 -24.36 -20.72 24.42
C GLY A 947 -24.51 -22.22 24.13
N ASN A 948 -25.74 -22.71 23.94
CA ASN A 948 -26.09 -24.14 23.76
C ASN A 948 -25.67 -24.73 22.37
N GLY A 949 -24.49 -24.43 21.85
CA GLY A 949 -23.99 -24.99 20.58
C GLY A 949 -22.96 -26.12 20.76
N GLU A 950 -22.94 -27.10 19.85
CA GLU A 950 -21.84 -28.07 19.76
C GLU A 950 -20.51 -27.35 19.48
N ASN A 951 -19.51 -27.55 20.35
CA ASN A 951 -18.20 -26.94 20.22
C ASN A 951 -17.12 -28.01 19.97
N PRO A 952 -16.53 -28.10 18.76
CA PRO A 952 -15.51 -29.11 18.47
C PRO A 952 -14.23 -28.92 19.28
N LEU A 953 -13.95 -27.70 19.78
CA LEU A 953 -12.81 -27.40 20.64
C LEU A 953 -13.05 -27.73 22.12
N ALA A 954 -14.27 -28.15 22.48
CA ALA A 954 -14.58 -28.54 23.85
C ALA A 954 -13.78 -29.80 24.24
N PRO A 955 -13.24 -29.84 25.46
CA PRO A 955 -12.51 -31.02 25.92
C PRO A 955 -13.44 -32.24 25.91
N LYS A 956 -13.13 -33.25 25.09
CA LYS A 956 -13.69 -34.59 25.27
C LYS A 956 -13.23 -35.09 26.63
N GLN A 957 -14.16 -35.54 27.47
CA GLN A 957 -13.91 -35.94 28.87
C GLN A 957 -12.54 -36.60 29.04
N GLN A 958 -11.63 -35.93 29.76
CA GLN A 958 -10.40 -36.53 30.26
C GLN A 958 -10.25 -36.22 31.74
N THR A 959 -9.80 -37.26 32.45
CA THR A 959 -9.58 -37.36 33.89
C THR A 959 -8.72 -36.23 34.45
N ASN A 960 -9.13 -35.69 35.60
CA ASN A 960 -8.44 -34.67 36.41
C ASN A 960 -6.98 -35.06 36.76
N VAL A 961 -6.05 -34.86 35.82
CA VAL A 961 -4.62 -34.85 36.09
C VAL A 961 -4.04 -33.59 35.44
N ALA A 962 -3.39 -32.74 36.25
CA ALA A 962 -2.73 -31.53 35.79
C ALA A 962 -1.47 -31.91 34.98
N ILE A 963 -1.65 -32.27 33.71
CA ILE A 963 -0.55 -32.48 32.77
C ILE A 963 0.03 -31.09 32.45
N LEU A 964 1.34 -30.93 32.54
CA LEU A 964 2.03 -29.69 32.15
C LEU A 964 2.31 -29.68 30.64
N PRO A 965 2.44 -28.50 30.00
CA PRO A 965 2.89 -28.42 28.61
C PRO A 965 4.23 -29.14 28.42
N GLN A 966 4.36 -29.92 27.35
CA GLN A 966 5.52 -30.77 27.09
C GLN A 966 6.29 -30.31 25.85
N MET A 967 7.62 -30.34 25.93
CA MET A 967 8.47 -30.07 24.78
C MET A 967 8.44 -31.24 23.80
N TYR A 968 8.25 -30.96 22.51
CA TYR A 968 8.16 -31.96 21.46
C TYR A 968 9.09 -31.61 20.30
N LEU A 969 10.18 -32.37 20.18
CA LEU A 969 11.27 -32.07 19.24
C LEU A 969 11.19 -32.84 17.90
N ASP A 970 10.28 -33.83 17.77
CA ASP A 970 10.13 -34.60 16.53
C ASP A 970 9.42 -33.78 15.43
N THR A 971 9.59 -34.20 14.18
CA THR A 971 9.08 -33.57 12.96
C THR A 971 8.10 -34.45 12.18
N ASP A 972 7.74 -35.62 12.72
CA ASP A 972 6.78 -36.60 12.19
C ASP A 972 5.41 -36.00 11.83
N ILE A 973 4.83 -35.13 12.67
CA ILE A 973 3.54 -34.46 12.40
C ILE A 973 3.61 -33.62 11.11
N TYR A 974 4.77 -33.05 10.80
CA TYR A 974 5.00 -32.31 9.56
C TYR A 974 5.18 -33.25 8.37
N LYS A 975 5.66 -34.48 8.55
CA LYS A 975 5.71 -35.48 7.47
C LYS A 975 4.30 -35.91 7.07
N ALA A 976 3.48 -36.29 8.05
CA ALA A 976 2.07 -36.64 7.82
C ALA A 976 1.29 -35.47 7.21
N SER A 977 1.43 -34.27 7.80
CA SER A 977 0.80 -33.05 7.30
C SER A 977 1.21 -32.72 5.86
N ARG A 978 2.50 -32.89 5.50
CA ARG A 978 2.97 -32.69 4.12
C ARG A 978 2.33 -33.67 3.14
N GLU A 979 2.14 -34.94 3.48
CA GLU A 979 1.46 -35.89 2.61
C GLU A 979 -0.02 -35.50 2.39
N ILE A 980 -0.74 -35.15 3.46
CA ILE A 980 -2.11 -34.64 3.34
C ILE A 980 -2.17 -33.39 2.48
N LYS A 981 -1.22 -32.45 2.65
CA LYS A 981 -1.14 -31.24 1.83
C LYS A 981 -0.99 -31.55 0.33
N LYS A 982 -0.27 -32.63 -0.03
CA LYS A 982 -0.16 -33.05 -1.44
C LYS A 982 -1.52 -33.51 -1.97
N MET A 983 -2.25 -34.30 -1.18
CA MET A 983 -3.59 -34.79 -1.55
C MET A 983 -4.61 -33.65 -1.64
N GLN A 984 -4.55 -32.66 -0.73
CA GLN A 984 -5.41 -31.46 -0.71
C GLN A 984 -5.33 -30.61 -1.99
N LYS A 985 -4.30 -30.77 -2.83
CA LYS A 985 -4.26 -30.13 -4.15
C LYS A 985 -5.39 -30.57 -5.09
N LEU A 986 -6.06 -31.69 -4.80
CA LEU A 986 -7.28 -32.10 -5.50
C LEU A 986 -8.42 -31.09 -5.33
N HIS A 987 -8.44 -30.29 -4.25
CA HIS A 987 -9.39 -29.18 -4.10
C HIS A 987 -9.11 -28.01 -5.05
N SER A 988 -7.93 -27.95 -5.65
CA SER A 988 -7.56 -27.04 -6.75
C SER A 988 -7.54 -27.76 -8.11
N ASN A 989 -8.19 -28.93 -8.20
CA ASN A 989 -8.26 -29.78 -9.39
C ASN A 989 -6.91 -30.39 -9.83
N ILE A 990 -5.93 -30.55 -8.93
CA ILE A 990 -4.60 -31.07 -9.29
C ILE A 990 -4.33 -32.43 -8.62
N LEU A 991 -4.16 -33.47 -9.43
CA LEU A 991 -3.63 -34.76 -8.99
C LEU A 991 -2.08 -34.70 -8.99
N SER A 992 -1.49 -34.61 -7.81
CA SER A 992 -0.03 -34.43 -7.64
C SER A 992 0.71 -35.64 -7.04
N SER A 993 -0.04 -36.69 -6.69
CA SER A 993 0.47 -37.91 -6.08
C SER A 993 -0.21 -39.13 -6.70
N TRP A 994 0.56 -40.21 -6.87
CA TRP A 994 0.07 -41.50 -7.34
C TRP A 994 0.41 -42.60 -6.32
N TYR A 995 -0.56 -43.48 -6.05
CA TYR A 995 -0.50 -44.54 -5.04
C TYR A 995 -0.88 -45.90 -5.64
N GLU A 996 0.08 -46.56 -6.31
CA GLU A 996 -0.16 -47.79 -7.09
C GLU A 996 -0.83 -48.90 -6.26
N ASP A 997 -0.35 -49.14 -5.04
CA ASP A 997 -0.85 -50.17 -4.11
C ASP A 997 -2.33 -50.00 -3.71
N THR A 998 -2.91 -48.81 -3.93
CA THR A 998 -4.31 -48.52 -3.56
C THR A 998 -5.30 -48.78 -4.68
N LEU A 999 -4.87 -48.71 -5.95
CA LEU A 999 -5.71 -49.00 -7.11
C LEU A 999 -6.06 -50.49 -7.22
N HIS A 1000 -5.16 -51.38 -6.80
CA HIS A 1000 -5.29 -52.84 -6.98
C HIS A 1000 -5.82 -53.58 -5.73
N LYS A 1001 -6.08 -52.88 -4.62
CA LYS A 1001 -6.67 -53.49 -3.42
C LYS A 1001 -8.17 -53.70 -3.60
N LYS A 1002 -8.57 -54.92 -3.98
CA LYS A 1002 -9.93 -55.42 -3.70
C LYS A 1002 -10.16 -55.37 -2.18
N PRO A 1003 -11.36 -54.99 -1.71
CA PRO A 1003 -11.66 -55.02 -0.28
C PRO A 1003 -11.60 -56.47 0.21
N GLN A 1004 -10.55 -56.82 0.95
CA GLN A 1004 -10.57 -58.01 1.79
C GLN A 1004 -11.51 -57.71 2.95
N ILE A 1005 -12.74 -58.22 2.84
CA ILE A 1005 -13.61 -58.47 3.97
C ILE A 1005 -12.96 -59.64 4.72
N GLU A 1006 -12.17 -59.35 5.75
CA GLU A 1006 -11.91 -60.34 6.80
C GLU A 1006 -13.03 -60.20 7.83
N LEU A 1007 -14.00 -61.10 7.73
CA LEU A 1007 -14.90 -61.47 8.82
C LEU A 1007 -14.09 -62.24 9.87
N THR A 1008 -13.76 -61.58 10.98
CA THR A 1008 -13.72 -62.19 12.33
C THR A 1008 -13.93 -61.11 13.37
#